data_AF-A0A9J6RNW9-F1
#
_entry.id   AF-A0A9J6RNW9-F1
#
_cell.length_a   1.000
_cell.length_b   1.000
_cell.length_c   1.000
_cell.angle_alpha   90.00
_cell.angle_beta   90.00
_cell.angle_gamma   90.00
#
_symmetry.space_group_name_H-M   'P 1'
#
loop_
_entity.id
_entity.type
_entity.pdbx_description
1 polymer ?
#
loop_
_entity_poly.entity_id
_entity_poly.type
_entity_poly.pdbx_seq_one_letter_code
_entity_poly.pdbx_strand_id
1 'polypeptide(L)'
;MNFQKYCDLISDDQKVKAEKTLLLTYTNSKGEAFSISPESIKSFLCFLLDNYEAVHSVWAKVPTRKEYIYQYEEKSYREIYKSATDDGIKIISSAGRSQTKALTKLIAKLIGFLTSIPYQSPEVNTFFEEKHLRLALDKWSDFVGRESSNKEKLSAVNIKEQFRSWMINKGLSARTASSYSGAGVTYCDKYINDINANVSSFYQLNSEQVLNALKELGKVGEWLQADKSGNSMYSAACKKLAEFLAEKSYISYTSLSKSFLLLAGVSGTGKTRFVREQAKTSGQFAETYCLTSVRPDWHEPSDLLGYISRLNGTAEYITTDVLQFIAKAWRAIADTKSADSGLNVEVQNIEDLGERLVITGERDALEQVSPYWLCLDEMNLAPVEQYFADYLSVLETREWRWTGDSFTYNSDALLNPATIKEVADIGKLREALGFNSEEYNELWGLICQYGLGIPFNLMVAGTVNMDETTHGFSRKVIDRALSFDFGVFFPNHYDDFFTPTSCNKRLSYPIWSNASKADLANTFDVDGTKTVAFLSAINTVLKSTPFELAFRALNELLLAVASSQPQDDLTLKAVWDDFMMCKVLPRIEGDADKLTTSDGKALLPELSSVLANQLDPIWLAPATDEANQRPDLYREKIVADGANDEEKVLLIPCRSKAKLKWMSDRLASATFTSFWP
;
A
#
# COMPACT_ATOMS: atom_id res chain seq x y z
N MET A 1 -45.01 -2.90 -17.13
CA MET A 1 -44.89 -1.48 -17.54
C MET A 1 -43.75 -0.86 -16.74
N ASN A 2 -42.79 -0.14 -17.34
CA ASN A 2 -41.70 0.45 -16.56
C ASN A 2 -42.18 1.76 -15.90
N PHE A 3 -41.47 2.19 -14.84
CA PHE A 3 -41.88 3.36 -14.05
C PHE A 3 -41.94 4.65 -14.88
N GLN A 4 -41.04 4.80 -15.86
CA GLN A 4 -41.05 5.94 -16.77
C GLN A 4 -42.37 6.02 -17.57
N LYS A 5 -42.78 4.92 -18.20
CA LYS A 5 -44.06 4.85 -18.94
C LYS A 5 -45.26 5.08 -18.01
N TYR A 6 -45.18 4.68 -16.74
CA TYR A 6 -46.21 4.98 -15.74
C TYR A 6 -46.31 6.46 -15.43
N CYS A 7 -45.17 7.13 -15.27
CA CYS A 7 -45.14 8.57 -15.10
C CYS A 7 -45.65 9.32 -16.35
N ASP A 8 -45.34 8.85 -17.55
CA ASP A 8 -45.76 9.47 -18.82
C ASP A 8 -47.27 9.30 -19.11
N LEU A 9 -47.91 8.27 -18.55
CA LEU A 9 -49.35 7.99 -18.72
C LEU A 9 -50.23 8.75 -17.72
N ILE A 10 -49.65 9.30 -16.65
CA ILE A 10 -50.34 10.12 -15.66
C ILE A 10 -50.32 11.58 -16.15
N SER A 11 -51.49 12.23 -16.21
CA SER A 11 -51.61 13.65 -16.58
C SER A 11 -51.11 14.58 -15.46
N ASP A 12 -49.80 14.65 -15.24
CA ASP A 12 -49.13 15.55 -14.28
C ASP A 12 -47.94 16.28 -14.94
N ASP A 13 -47.80 17.57 -14.69
CA ASP A 13 -46.81 18.47 -15.31
C ASP A 13 -45.35 18.19 -14.90
N GLN A 14 -45.11 17.25 -13.99
CA GLN A 14 -43.79 16.94 -13.48
C GLN A 14 -43.02 16.02 -14.43
N LYS A 15 -41.93 16.53 -15.02
CA LYS A 15 -41.01 15.76 -15.85
C LYS A 15 -40.11 14.89 -14.96
N VAL A 16 -40.36 13.57 -14.98
CA VAL A 16 -39.53 12.55 -14.33
C VAL A 16 -38.74 11.82 -15.41
N LYS A 17 -37.46 11.55 -15.17
CA LYS A 17 -36.62 10.69 -16.00
C LYS A 17 -36.02 9.59 -15.11
N ALA A 18 -36.33 8.33 -15.44
CA ALA A 18 -35.67 7.17 -14.86
C ALA A 18 -34.54 6.70 -15.79
N GLU A 19 -33.31 6.72 -15.30
CA GLU A 19 -32.13 6.27 -16.06
C GLU A 19 -31.96 4.74 -16.00
N LYS A 20 -31.06 4.18 -16.84
CA LYS A 20 -30.78 2.74 -16.90
C LYS A 20 -30.27 2.17 -15.57
N THR A 21 -29.70 3.00 -14.70
CA THR A 21 -29.20 2.68 -13.36
C THR A 21 -30.24 2.91 -12.25
N LEU A 22 -31.52 3.06 -12.60
CA LEU A 22 -32.65 3.37 -11.69
C LEU A 22 -32.52 4.72 -10.94
N LEU A 23 -31.59 5.59 -11.33
CA LEU A 23 -31.53 6.96 -10.81
C LEU A 23 -32.78 7.74 -11.25
N LEU A 24 -33.53 8.27 -10.29
CA LEU A 24 -34.73 9.06 -10.56
C LEU A 24 -34.38 10.54 -10.55
N THR A 25 -34.44 11.15 -11.74
CA THR A 25 -34.19 12.57 -11.92
C THR A 25 -35.52 13.30 -12.15
N TYR A 26 -35.79 14.35 -11.37
CA TYR A 26 -36.94 15.22 -11.57
C TYR A 26 -36.51 16.67 -11.75
N THR A 27 -37.26 17.41 -12.58
CA THR A 27 -37.05 18.84 -12.75
C THR A 27 -38.10 19.62 -11.95
N ASN A 28 -37.67 20.60 -11.16
CA ASN A 28 -38.61 21.46 -10.43
C ASN A 28 -39.23 22.53 -11.35
N SER A 29 -40.18 23.31 -10.82
CA SER A 29 -40.86 24.38 -11.57
C SER A 29 -39.95 25.52 -12.04
N LYS A 30 -38.68 25.54 -11.64
CA LYS A 30 -37.65 26.52 -12.04
C LYS A 30 -36.63 25.96 -13.05
N GLY A 31 -36.81 24.71 -13.51
CA GLY A 31 -35.89 24.09 -14.48
C GLY A 31 -34.66 23.43 -13.87
N GLU A 32 -34.52 23.39 -12.54
CA GLU A 32 -33.42 22.74 -11.85
C GLU A 32 -33.67 21.23 -11.74
N ALA A 33 -32.67 20.42 -12.11
CA ALA A 33 -32.75 18.95 -12.05
C ALA A 33 -32.20 18.42 -10.72
N PHE A 34 -32.92 17.49 -10.11
CA PHE A 34 -32.55 16.80 -8.88
C PHE A 34 -32.60 15.30 -9.12
N SER A 35 -31.55 14.61 -8.69
CA SER A 35 -31.45 13.16 -8.81
C SER A 35 -31.47 12.54 -7.43
N ILE A 36 -32.27 11.49 -7.27
CA ILE A 36 -32.34 10.70 -6.03
C ILE A 36 -32.15 9.22 -6.37
N SER A 37 -31.35 8.54 -5.55
CA SER A 37 -31.12 7.11 -5.70
C SER A 37 -32.33 6.30 -5.17
N PRO A 38 -32.62 5.12 -5.76
CA PRO A 38 -33.62 4.20 -5.21
C PRO A 38 -33.37 3.86 -3.74
N GLU A 39 -32.12 3.65 -3.34
CA GLU A 39 -31.74 3.28 -1.98
C GLU A 39 -32.13 4.39 -0.99
N SER A 40 -31.89 5.66 -1.33
CA SER A 40 -32.31 6.80 -0.51
C SER A 40 -33.84 6.87 -0.36
N ILE A 41 -34.60 6.53 -1.41
CA ILE A 41 -36.07 6.45 -1.32
C ILE A 41 -36.49 5.28 -0.44
N LYS A 42 -35.86 4.10 -0.59
CA LYS A 42 -36.16 2.92 0.23
C LYS A 42 -35.93 3.19 1.71
N SER A 43 -34.79 3.79 2.06
CA SER A 43 -34.48 4.18 3.45
C SER A 43 -35.51 5.17 4.00
N PHE A 44 -35.99 6.12 3.19
CA PHE A 44 -37.05 7.02 3.61
C PHE A 44 -38.38 6.30 3.84
N LEU A 45 -38.77 5.36 2.97
CA LEU A 45 -39.99 4.58 3.16
C LEU A 45 -39.91 3.69 4.40
N CYS A 46 -38.75 3.11 4.69
CA CYS A 46 -38.53 2.35 5.93
C CYS A 46 -38.67 3.27 7.14
N PHE A 47 -38.03 4.44 7.14
CA PHE A 47 -38.17 5.42 8.20
C PHE A 47 -39.63 5.84 8.45
N LEU A 48 -40.39 6.12 7.40
CA LEU A 48 -41.81 6.48 7.51
C LEU A 48 -42.65 5.36 8.11
N LEU A 49 -42.31 4.10 7.82
CA LEU A 49 -43.01 2.93 8.35
C LEU A 49 -42.63 2.68 9.82
N ASP A 50 -41.33 2.71 10.15
CA ASP A 50 -40.80 2.44 11.49
C ASP A 50 -41.24 3.51 12.50
N ASN A 51 -41.52 4.73 12.02
CA ASN A 51 -41.93 5.87 12.84
C ASN A 51 -43.37 6.32 12.54
N TYR A 52 -44.20 5.43 12.00
CA TYR A 52 -45.52 5.77 11.46
C TYR A 52 -46.41 6.58 12.42
N GLU A 53 -46.53 6.16 13.68
CA GLU A 53 -47.36 6.87 14.67
C GLU A 53 -46.85 8.29 14.98
N ALA A 54 -45.53 8.43 15.12
CA ALA A 54 -44.89 9.73 15.39
C ALA A 54 -45.04 10.67 14.19
N VAL A 55 -44.77 10.17 12.99
CA VAL A 55 -44.94 10.86 11.70
C VAL A 55 -46.39 11.31 11.50
N HIS A 56 -47.35 10.43 11.78
CA HIS A 56 -48.76 10.73 11.65
C HIS A 56 -49.25 11.73 12.71
N SER A 57 -48.66 11.72 13.91
CA SER A 57 -48.93 12.74 14.93
C SER A 57 -48.48 14.13 14.51
N VAL A 58 -47.39 14.23 13.72
CA VAL A 58 -46.91 15.48 13.13
C VAL A 58 -47.91 16.02 12.11
N TRP A 59 -48.51 15.14 11.30
CA TRP A 59 -49.58 15.53 10.37
C TRP A 59 -50.82 16.09 11.07
N ALA A 60 -51.20 15.52 12.20
CA ALA A 60 -52.35 16.01 12.99
C ALA A 60 -52.09 17.39 13.64
N LYS A 61 -50.83 17.77 13.89
CA LYS A 61 -50.44 19.05 14.52
C LYS A 61 -50.39 20.22 13.54
N VAL A 62 -50.42 19.97 12.23
CA VAL A 62 -50.40 21.01 11.20
C VAL A 62 -51.86 21.31 10.79
N PRO A 63 -52.37 22.56 10.88
CA PRO A 63 -53.79 22.84 10.66
C PRO A 63 -54.23 22.54 9.22
N THR A 64 -55.07 21.52 9.01
CA THR A 64 -55.62 21.16 7.69
C THR A 64 -56.98 21.81 7.46
N ARG A 65 -57.13 22.61 6.39
CA ARG A 65 -58.46 22.93 5.83
C ARG A 65 -58.87 21.85 4.83
N LYS A 66 -59.36 20.68 5.26
CA LYS A 66 -60.18 19.72 4.47
C LYS A 66 -60.50 18.42 5.25
N GLU A 67 -61.52 17.71 4.81
CA GLU A 67 -62.18 16.55 5.48
C GLU A 67 -61.32 15.27 5.64
N TYR A 68 -60.11 15.20 5.06
CA TYR A 68 -59.23 14.02 5.18
C TYR A 68 -57.82 14.41 5.62
N ILE A 69 -57.34 13.81 6.71
CA ILE A 69 -56.02 14.07 7.35
C ILE A 69 -54.83 13.82 6.41
N TYR A 70 -55.02 13.01 5.36
CA TYR A 70 -53.97 12.58 4.42
C TYR A 70 -53.87 13.45 3.15
N GLN A 71 -54.70 14.50 3.04
CA GLN A 71 -54.66 15.43 1.92
C GLN A 71 -53.52 16.44 2.09
N TYR A 72 -52.59 16.39 1.14
CA TYR A 72 -51.35 17.16 1.01
C TYR A 72 -51.30 18.54 1.70
N GLU A 73 -50.34 18.73 2.62
CA GLU A 73 -49.67 20.01 2.84
C GLU A 73 -48.14 19.86 2.92
N GLU A 74 -47.43 20.69 2.16
CA GLU A 74 -45.96 20.76 2.09
C GLU A 74 -45.30 20.94 3.47
N LYS A 75 -45.99 21.55 4.43
CA LYS A 75 -45.51 21.82 5.79
C LYS A 75 -45.34 20.54 6.60
N SER A 76 -46.32 19.65 6.51
CA SER A 76 -46.33 18.34 7.15
C SER A 76 -45.15 17.47 6.72
N TYR A 77 -44.86 17.47 5.42
CA TYR A 77 -43.70 16.78 4.85
C TYR A 77 -42.37 17.38 5.28
N ARG A 78 -42.26 18.72 5.27
CA ARG A 78 -41.05 19.43 5.74
C ARG A 78 -40.73 19.11 7.19
N GLU A 79 -41.74 18.97 8.04
CA GLU A 79 -41.54 18.72 9.46
C GLU A 79 -41.09 17.28 9.74
N ILE A 80 -41.60 16.31 8.97
CA ILE A 80 -41.09 14.92 8.98
C ILE A 80 -39.63 14.88 8.51
N TYR A 81 -39.29 15.61 7.44
CA TYR A 81 -37.91 15.67 6.95
C TYR A 81 -36.95 16.26 7.97
N LYS A 82 -37.33 17.33 8.68
CA LYS A 82 -36.50 17.88 9.77
C LYS A 82 -36.27 16.82 10.85
N SER A 83 -37.35 16.16 11.29
CA SER A 83 -37.27 15.11 12.31
C SER A 83 -36.34 13.96 11.89
N ALA A 84 -36.45 13.50 10.64
CA ALA A 84 -35.55 12.48 10.08
C ALA A 84 -34.08 12.94 10.04
N THR A 85 -33.83 14.23 9.82
CA THR A 85 -32.47 14.79 9.76
C THR A 85 -31.83 14.83 11.15
N ASP A 86 -32.62 15.09 12.20
CA ASP A 86 -32.18 15.09 13.59
C ASP A 86 -31.82 13.67 14.09
N ASP A 87 -32.47 12.63 13.57
CA ASP A 87 -32.13 11.21 13.82
C ASP A 87 -31.02 10.66 12.88
N GLY A 88 -30.27 11.54 12.21
CA GLY A 88 -29.11 11.16 11.38
C GLY A 88 -29.47 10.67 9.97
N ILE A 89 -30.75 10.67 9.60
CA ILE A 89 -31.22 10.23 8.28
C ILE A 89 -31.20 11.43 7.32
N LYS A 90 -30.04 11.69 6.71
CA LYS A 90 -29.87 12.72 5.67
C LYS A 90 -30.33 12.21 4.30
N ILE A 91 -31.65 12.16 4.07
CA ILE A 91 -32.15 11.71 2.76
C ILE A 91 -31.91 12.76 1.67
N ILE A 92 -32.03 14.07 1.95
CA ILE A 92 -31.63 15.16 1.03
C ILE A 92 -31.31 16.43 1.84
N SER A 93 -30.05 16.87 1.87
CA SER A 93 -29.69 18.16 2.45
C SER A 93 -30.07 19.31 1.49
N SER A 94 -30.79 20.32 2.00
CA SER A 94 -31.11 21.63 1.37
C SER A 94 -32.30 21.73 0.38
N ALA A 95 -33.45 21.13 0.71
CA ALA A 95 -34.64 21.27 -0.15
C ALA A 95 -35.40 22.61 0.02
N GLY A 96 -35.37 23.47 -1.00
CA GLY A 96 -36.26 24.65 -1.12
C GLY A 96 -37.75 24.25 -1.32
N ARG A 97 -38.70 25.20 -1.16
CA ARG A 97 -40.17 24.94 -1.28
C ARG A 97 -40.57 24.13 -2.51
N SER A 98 -39.99 24.45 -3.67
CA SER A 98 -40.27 23.76 -4.93
C SER A 98 -39.76 22.30 -4.97
N GLN A 99 -38.69 21.99 -4.23
CA GLN A 99 -38.04 20.67 -4.27
C GLN A 99 -38.75 19.65 -3.39
N THR A 100 -39.21 20.04 -2.19
CA THR A 100 -39.99 19.16 -1.30
C THR A 100 -41.30 18.71 -1.96
N LYS A 101 -41.98 19.64 -2.66
CA LYS A 101 -43.19 19.34 -3.42
C LYS A 101 -42.94 18.31 -4.52
N ALA A 102 -41.91 18.53 -5.34
CA ALA A 102 -41.57 17.64 -6.45
C ALA A 102 -41.16 16.23 -5.98
N LEU A 103 -40.38 16.14 -4.89
CA LEU A 103 -39.98 14.87 -4.31
C LEU A 103 -41.18 14.08 -3.75
N THR A 104 -42.08 14.76 -3.04
CA THR A 104 -43.28 14.13 -2.47
C THR A 104 -44.16 13.52 -3.57
N LYS A 105 -44.35 14.25 -4.68
CA LYS A 105 -45.06 13.75 -5.86
C LYS A 105 -44.41 12.50 -6.45
N LEU A 106 -43.08 12.51 -6.57
CA LEU A 106 -42.32 11.38 -7.11
C LEU A 106 -42.48 10.13 -6.25
N ILE A 107 -42.38 10.26 -4.92
CA ILE A 107 -42.52 9.14 -3.99
C ILE A 107 -43.94 8.58 -4.01
N ALA A 108 -44.96 9.45 -4.03
CA ALA A 108 -46.36 9.00 -4.13
C ALA A 108 -46.64 8.24 -5.44
N LYS A 109 -46.13 8.73 -6.58
CA LYS A 109 -46.22 8.01 -7.87
C LYS A 109 -45.53 6.66 -7.81
N LEU A 110 -44.37 6.58 -7.16
CA LEU A 110 -43.62 5.34 -7.02
C LEU A 110 -44.38 4.34 -6.16
N ILE A 111 -44.96 4.76 -5.04
CA ILE A 111 -45.81 3.88 -4.21
C ILE A 111 -47.03 3.41 -5.00
N GLY A 112 -47.72 4.29 -5.74
CA GLY A 112 -48.84 3.90 -6.60
C GLY A 112 -48.44 2.88 -7.67
N PHE A 113 -47.28 3.08 -8.31
CA PHE A 113 -46.72 2.14 -9.26
C PHE A 113 -46.43 0.77 -8.64
N LEU A 114 -45.74 0.74 -7.50
CA LEU A 114 -45.38 -0.49 -6.79
C LEU A 114 -46.61 -1.24 -6.28
N THR A 115 -47.59 -0.52 -5.75
CA THR A 115 -48.85 -1.11 -5.26
C THR A 115 -49.83 -1.45 -6.39
N SER A 116 -49.54 -1.06 -7.64
CA SER A 116 -50.43 -1.19 -8.80
C SER A 116 -51.76 -0.43 -8.65
N ILE A 117 -51.76 0.65 -7.87
CA ILE A 117 -52.90 1.55 -7.68
C ILE A 117 -52.68 2.79 -8.55
N PRO A 118 -53.68 3.23 -9.35
CA PRO A 118 -53.52 4.40 -10.21
C PRO A 118 -53.37 5.68 -9.38
N TYR A 119 -52.21 6.32 -9.52
CA TYR A 119 -51.97 7.65 -8.98
C TYR A 119 -52.71 8.69 -9.82
N GLN A 120 -53.39 9.62 -9.16
CA GLN A 120 -54.13 10.71 -9.81
C GLN A 120 -53.46 12.05 -9.53
N SER A 121 -53.40 12.44 -8.27
CA SER A 121 -52.69 13.65 -7.83
C SER A 121 -52.37 13.54 -6.35
N PRO A 122 -51.40 14.32 -5.82
CA PRO A 122 -51.08 14.32 -4.39
C PRO A 122 -52.26 14.74 -3.52
N GLU A 123 -53.20 15.51 -4.07
CA GLU A 123 -54.39 15.99 -3.37
C GLU A 123 -55.49 14.91 -3.28
N VAL A 124 -55.42 13.87 -4.11
CA VAL A 124 -56.39 12.76 -4.15
C VAL A 124 -55.80 11.49 -3.54
N ASN A 125 -54.54 11.15 -3.84
CA ASN A 125 -53.89 9.95 -3.34
C ASN A 125 -52.37 10.13 -3.15
N THR A 126 -51.94 10.07 -1.88
CA THR A 126 -50.51 10.14 -1.52
C THR A 126 -49.89 8.77 -1.23
N PHE A 127 -50.72 7.77 -0.90
CA PHE A 127 -50.34 6.38 -0.60
C PHE A 127 -49.37 6.19 0.58
N PHE A 128 -49.27 7.15 1.52
CA PHE A 128 -48.43 7.01 2.72
C PHE A 128 -49.12 6.30 3.90
N GLU A 129 -50.21 5.59 3.67
CA GLU A 129 -50.81 4.75 4.71
C GLU A 129 -49.93 3.51 4.95
N GLU A 130 -49.90 3.03 6.20
CA GLU A 130 -49.05 1.90 6.60
C GLU A 130 -49.18 0.68 5.68
N LYS A 131 -50.42 0.34 5.27
CA LYS A 131 -50.69 -0.78 4.36
C LYS A 131 -50.03 -0.62 2.98
N HIS A 132 -49.98 0.60 2.46
CA HIS A 132 -49.39 0.91 1.15
C HIS A 132 -47.87 0.97 1.22
N LEU A 133 -47.32 1.49 2.34
CA LEU A 133 -45.87 1.51 2.60
C LEU A 133 -45.32 0.09 2.71
N ARG A 134 -45.97 -0.78 3.50
CA ARG A 134 -45.58 -2.20 3.62
C ARG A 134 -45.62 -2.91 2.27
N LEU A 135 -46.70 -2.73 1.50
CA LEU A 135 -46.85 -3.34 0.19
C LEU A 135 -45.82 -2.82 -0.83
N ALA A 136 -45.47 -1.54 -0.78
CA ALA A 136 -44.45 -0.95 -1.64
C ALA A 136 -43.03 -1.44 -1.29
N LEU A 137 -42.72 -1.60 0.00
CA LEU A 137 -41.44 -2.15 0.46
C LEU A 137 -41.29 -3.64 0.11
N ASP A 138 -42.37 -4.42 0.21
CA ASP A 138 -42.39 -5.84 -0.18
C ASP A 138 -42.06 -6.01 -1.67
N LYS A 139 -42.70 -5.22 -2.52
CA LYS A 139 -42.49 -5.21 -3.98
C LYS A 139 -41.26 -4.43 -4.44
N TRP A 140 -40.46 -3.89 -3.51
CA TRP A 140 -39.29 -3.08 -3.84
C TRP A 140 -38.20 -3.90 -4.52
N SER A 141 -37.99 -5.14 -4.06
CA SER A 141 -37.00 -6.06 -4.63
C SER A 141 -37.32 -6.42 -6.08
N ASP A 142 -38.59 -6.66 -6.39
CA ASP A 142 -39.07 -6.92 -7.76
C ASP A 142 -38.94 -5.69 -8.67
N PHE A 143 -39.07 -4.48 -8.10
CA PHE A 143 -38.89 -3.23 -8.84
C PHE A 143 -37.45 -2.96 -9.26
N VAL A 144 -36.49 -3.30 -8.40
CA VAL A 144 -35.06 -3.18 -8.69
C VAL A 144 -34.54 -4.37 -9.51
N GLY A 145 -35.32 -5.46 -9.60
CA GLY A 145 -35.03 -6.69 -10.34
C GLY A 145 -34.19 -7.66 -9.51
N ARG A 146 -34.56 -8.94 -9.48
CA ARG A 146 -33.75 -10.00 -8.86
C ARG A 146 -32.39 -10.08 -9.54
N GLU A 147 -31.36 -9.83 -8.73
CA GLU A 147 -29.94 -10.02 -8.96
C GLU A 147 -29.42 -9.47 -10.29
N SER A 148 -29.32 -8.14 -10.35
CA SER A 148 -28.03 -7.61 -10.75
C SER A 148 -27.11 -7.72 -9.54
N SER A 149 -26.03 -8.46 -9.71
CA SER A 149 -24.83 -8.40 -8.88
C SER A 149 -24.46 -6.94 -8.62
N ASN A 150 -24.88 -6.38 -7.49
CA ASN A 150 -24.40 -5.08 -7.05
C ASN A 150 -23.02 -5.26 -6.43
N LYS A 151 -22.05 -5.41 -7.33
CA LYS A 151 -20.78 -4.68 -7.17
C LYS A 151 -21.13 -3.19 -7.05
N GLU A 152 -20.57 -2.58 -6.02
CA GLU A 152 -20.36 -1.15 -5.83
C GLU A 152 -21.61 -0.25 -5.68
N LYS A 153 -21.89 0.10 -4.42
CA LYS A 153 -21.98 1.51 -3.99
C LYS A 153 -21.94 1.61 -2.48
N LEU A 154 -20.84 1.14 -1.89
CA LEU A 154 -20.57 1.29 -0.46
C LEU A 154 -19.05 1.30 -0.20
N SER A 155 -18.33 2.25 -0.81
CA SER A 155 -17.02 2.75 -0.31
C SER A 155 -16.46 3.88 -1.20
N ALA A 156 -17.23 4.95 -1.42
CA ALA A 156 -16.63 6.23 -1.82
C ALA A 156 -17.13 7.30 -0.86
N VAL A 157 -16.46 7.42 0.28
CA VAL A 157 -16.41 8.72 0.93
C VAL A 157 -15.81 9.66 -0.12
N ASN A 158 -16.66 10.50 -0.72
CA ASN A 158 -16.39 11.39 -1.84
C ASN A 158 -14.99 12.02 -1.70
N ILE A 159 -14.05 11.74 -2.61
CA ILE A 159 -12.66 12.26 -2.57
C ILE A 159 -12.64 13.77 -2.35
N LYS A 160 -13.62 14.48 -2.89
CA LYS A 160 -13.85 15.91 -2.67
C LYS A 160 -14.10 16.27 -1.20
N GLU A 161 -14.88 15.46 -0.48
CA GLU A 161 -15.18 15.65 0.93
C GLU A 161 -14.00 15.26 1.83
N GLN A 162 -13.24 14.23 1.43
CA GLN A 162 -11.98 13.89 2.08
C GLN A 162 -10.95 15.02 1.93
N PHE A 163 -10.80 15.56 0.71
CA PHE A 163 -9.93 16.71 0.43
C PHE A 163 -10.34 17.94 1.25
N ARG A 164 -11.65 18.21 1.33
CA ARG A 164 -12.21 19.28 2.15
C ARG A 164 -11.88 19.10 3.63
N SER A 165 -12.10 17.90 4.17
CA SER A 165 -11.84 17.59 5.58
C SER A 165 -10.35 17.69 5.90
N TRP A 166 -9.50 17.21 5.00
CA TRP A 166 -8.04 17.32 5.10
C TRP A 166 -7.58 18.79 5.18
N MET A 167 -8.11 19.67 4.32
CA MET A 167 -7.78 21.11 4.38
C MET A 167 -8.19 21.75 5.72
N ILE A 168 -9.35 21.36 6.27
CA ILE A 168 -9.82 21.86 7.57
C ILE A 168 -8.86 21.42 8.69
N ASN A 169 -8.42 20.15 8.65
CA ASN A 169 -7.47 19.61 9.62
C ASN A 169 -6.09 20.28 9.53
N LYS A 170 -5.65 20.70 8.34
CA LYS A 170 -4.43 21.51 8.12
C LYS A 170 -4.60 23.00 8.49
N GLY A 171 -5.70 23.36 9.15
CA GLY A 171 -5.94 24.71 9.70
C GLY A 171 -6.63 25.70 8.76
N LEU A 172 -7.14 25.28 7.60
CA LEU A 172 -7.91 26.17 6.72
C LEU A 172 -9.35 26.34 7.22
N SER A 173 -9.90 27.54 7.03
CA SER A 173 -11.31 27.78 7.34
C SER A 173 -12.24 26.89 6.51
N ALA A 174 -13.36 26.45 7.09
CA ALA A 174 -14.37 25.64 6.39
C ALA A 174 -14.89 26.31 5.12
N ARG A 175 -14.94 27.66 5.09
CA ARG A 175 -15.33 28.43 3.91
C ARG A 175 -14.30 28.32 2.79
N THR A 176 -13.01 28.45 3.11
CA THR A 176 -11.91 28.30 2.15
C THR A 176 -11.83 26.86 1.63
N ALA A 177 -11.90 25.86 2.51
CA ALA A 177 -11.88 24.44 2.15
C ALA A 177 -13.05 24.07 1.21
N SER A 178 -14.25 24.62 1.46
CA SER A 178 -15.41 24.46 0.56
C SER A 178 -15.17 25.10 -0.81
N SER A 179 -14.55 26.28 -0.83
CA SER A 179 -14.26 26.99 -2.08
C SER A 179 -13.24 26.24 -2.92
N TYR A 180 -12.18 25.72 -2.29
CA TYR A 180 -11.10 25.02 -2.98
C TYR A 180 -11.59 23.66 -3.51
N SER A 181 -12.22 22.85 -2.65
CA SER A 181 -12.76 21.53 -3.05
C SER A 181 -13.94 21.65 -4.02
N GLY A 182 -14.74 22.70 -3.91
CA GLY A 182 -15.86 22.99 -4.80
C GLY A 182 -15.44 23.76 -6.04
N ALA A 183 -15.56 25.08 -5.98
CA ALA A 183 -15.39 25.98 -7.12
C ALA A 183 -13.97 25.95 -7.70
N GLY A 184 -12.95 25.74 -6.87
CA GLY A 184 -11.55 25.66 -7.26
C GLY A 184 -11.29 24.56 -8.29
N VAL A 185 -11.39 23.31 -7.83
CA VAL A 185 -11.11 22.12 -8.66
C VAL A 185 -12.12 21.98 -9.80
N THR A 186 -13.41 22.25 -9.56
CA THR A 186 -14.44 22.17 -10.63
C THR A 186 -14.22 23.20 -11.75
N TYR A 187 -13.51 24.29 -11.48
CA TYR A 187 -13.12 25.24 -12.52
C TYR A 187 -11.93 24.72 -13.34
N CYS A 188 -10.95 24.07 -12.70
CA CYS A 188 -9.87 23.35 -13.40
C CYS A 188 -10.47 22.28 -14.35
N ASP A 189 -11.51 21.55 -13.93
CA ASP A 189 -12.18 20.49 -14.72
C ASP A 189 -12.73 20.96 -16.08
N LYS A 190 -13.06 22.25 -16.24
CA LYS A 190 -13.57 22.78 -17.51
C LYS A 190 -12.58 22.72 -18.65
N TYR A 191 -11.29 22.79 -18.33
CA TYR A 191 -10.19 22.84 -19.29
C TYR A 191 -9.45 21.50 -19.37
N ILE A 192 -9.97 20.45 -18.73
CA ILE A 192 -9.30 19.14 -18.64
C ILE A 192 -9.20 18.44 -20.00
N ASN A 193 -10.16 18.69 -20.89
CA ASN A 193 -10.16 18.19 -22.27
C ASN A 193 -9.16 18.96 -23.14
N ASP A 194 -8.88 20.23 -22.82
CA ASP A 194 -7.96 21.08 -23.59
C ASP A 194 -6.49 20.69 -23.36
N ILE A 195 -6.21 19.92 -22.30
CA ILE A 195 -4.88 19.47 -21.89
C ILE A 195 -4.63 17.97 -22.11
N ASN A 196 -5.49 17.27 -22.89
CA ASN A 196 -5.34 15.85 -23.24
C ASN A 196 -5.20 14.87 -22.05
N ALA A 197 -5.84 15.14 -20.91
CA ALA A 197 -5.68 14.33 -19.70
C ALA A 197 -6.48 13.00 -19.68
N ASN A 198 -7.32 12.72 -20.69
CA ASN A 198 -8.17 11.50 -20.79
C ASN A 198 -9.01 11.19 -19.53
N VAL A 199 -9.37 12.21 -18.75
CA VAL A 199 -10.22 12.11 -17.55
C VAL A 199 -11.25 13.22 -17.51
N SER A 200 -12.30 13.04 -16.72
CA SER A 200 -13.43 13.96 -16.62
C SER A 200 -13.32 14.97 -15.46
N SER A 201 -12.43 14.72 -14.50
CA SER A 201 -12.17 15.62 -13.37
C SER A 201 -10.75 15.48 -12.83
N PHE A 202 -10.20 16.56 -12.29
CA PHE A 202 -8.93 16.62 -11.58
C PHE A 202 -8.92 15.70 -10.33
N TYR A 203 -10.09 15.35 -9.78
CA TYR A 203 -10.19 14.36 -8.71
C TYR A 203 -9.89 12.92 -9.15
N GLN A 204 -9.77 12.67 -10.45
CA GLN A 204 -9.41 11.38 -11.04
C GLN A 204 -7.92 11.29 -11.40
N LEU A 205 -7.17 12.38 -11.18
CA LEU A 205 -5.74 12.45 -11.44
C LEU A 205 -4.96 12.11 -10.16
N ASN A 206 -3.76 11.55 -10.30
CA ASN A 206 -2.80 11.43 -9.21
C ASN A 206 -2.04 12.75 -8.97
N SER A 207 -1.27 12.85 -7.88
CA SER A 207 -0.57 14.09 -7.51
C SER A 207 0.30 14.66 -8.65
N GLU A 208 1.12 13.82 -9.28
CA GLU A 208 2.01 14.23 -10.37
C GLU A 208 1.22 14.67 -11.62
N GLN A 209 0.16 13.94 -11.95
CA GLN A 209 -0.75 14.27 -13.06
C GLN A 209 -1.48 15.60 -12.80
N VAL A 210 -1.90 15.90 -11.56
CA VAL A 210 -2.50 17.19 -11.21
C VAL A 210 -1.49 18.33 -11.43
N LEU A 211 -0.23 18.14 -11.02
CA LEU A 211 0.83 19.15 -11.21
C LEU A 211 1.19 19.35 -12.69
N ASN A 212 1.26 18.27 -13.46
CA ASN A 212 1.51 18.35 -14.90
C ASN A 212 0.32 19.00 -15.64
N ALA A 213 -0.91 18.62 -15.30
CA ALA A 213 -2.12 19.26 -15.80
C ALA A 213 -2.14 20.75 -15.47
N LEU A 214 -1.73 21.15 -14.27
CA LEU A 214 -1.61 22.56 -13.88
C LEU A 214 -0.56 23.32 -14.70
N LYS A 215 0.57 22.68 -15.06
CA LYS A 215 1.58 23.29 -15.94
C LYS A 215 1.03 23.53 -17.35
N GLU A 216 0.28 22.58 -17.89
CA GLU A 216 -0.36 22.72 -19.21
C GLU A 216 -1.48 23.77 -19.19
N LEU A 217 -2.28 23.84 -18.12
CA LEU A 217 -3.26 24.92 -17.93
C LEU A 217 -2.61 26.31 -17.91
N GLY A 218 -1.39 26.42 -17.36
CA GLY A 218 -0.61 27.66 -17.38
C GLY A 218 -0.27 28.18 -18.79
N LYS A 219 -0.40 27.34 -19.83
CA LYS A 219 -0.22 27.74 -21.24
C LYS A 219 -1.52 28.21 -21.90
N VAL A 220 -2.67 27.97 -21.28
CA VAL A 220 -4.00 28.37 -21.78
C VAL A 220 -4.27 29.81 -21.37
N GLY A 221 -4.26 30.73 -22.34
CA GLY A 221 -4.39 32.17 -22.09
C GLY A 221 -5.68 32.57 -21.36
N GLU A 222 -6.81 31.94 -21.69
CA GLU A 222 -8.11 32.19 -21.03
C GLU A 222 -8.12 31.75 -19.57
N TRP A 223 -7.52 30.59 -19.27
CA TRP A 223 -7.39 30.09 -17.91
C TRP A 223 -6.47 30.99 -17.06
N LEU A 224 -5.34 31.45 -17.63
CA LEU A 224 -4.39 32.31 -16.92
C LEU A 224 -5.01 33.68 -16.56
N GLN A 225 -5.86 34.23 -17.42
CA GLN A 225 -6.62 35.45 -17.10
C GLN A 225 -7.66 35.18 -16.00
N ALA A 226 -8.36 34.06 -16.06
CA ALA A 226 -9.33 33.67 -15.05
C ALA A 226 -8.68 33.46 -13.67
N ASP A 227 -7.53 32.78 -13.60
CA ASP A 227 -6.81 32.55 -12.34
C ASP A 227 -6.26 33.84 -11.74
N LYS A 228 -5.72 34.74 -12.57
CA LYS A 228 -5.33 36.09 -12.11
C LYS A 228 -6.51 36.88 -11.57
N SER A 229 -7.66 36.85 -12.25
CA SER A 229 -8.87 37.55 -11.80
C SER A 229 -9.45 36.96 -10.51
N GLY A 230 -9.23 35.66 -10.28
CA GLY A 230 -9.61 34.93 -9.07
C GLY A 230 -8.56 34.96 -7.96
N ASN A 231 -7.57 35.85 -8.04
CA ASN A 231 -6.47 35.96 -7.07
C ASN A 231 -5.71 34.62 -6.85
N SER A 232 -5.45 33.88 -7.93
CA SER A 232 -4.76 32.58 -7.94
C SER A 232 -5.46 31.45 -7.17
N MET A 233 -6.78 31.58 -6.92
CA MET A 233 -7.53 30.59 -6.15
C MET A 233 -7.55 29.21 -6.84
N TYR A 234 -7.64 29.13 -8.17
CA TYR A 234 -7.78 27.86 -8.88
C TYR A 234 -6.45 27.11 -8.90
N SER A 235 -5.36 27.81 -9.19
CA SER A 235 -4.02 27.22 -9.10
C SER A 235 -3.65 26.80 -7.67
N ALA A 236 -4.04 27.58 -6.66
CA ALA A 236 -3.85 27.20 -5.25
C ALA A 236 -4.69 25.96 -4.87
N ALA A 237 -5.93 25.87 -5.32
CA ALA A 237 -6.78 24.70 -5.08
C ALA A 237 -6.21 23.42 -5.74
N CYS A 238 -5.74 23.53 -6.98
CA CYS A 238 -5.17 22.42 -7.73
C CYS A 238 -3.79 22.00 -7.13
N LYS A 239 -2.98 22.92 -6.58
CA LYS A 239 -1.78 22.59 -5.77
C LYS A 239 -2.13 21.88 -4.46
N LYS A 240 -3.10 22.38 -3.70
CA LYS A 240 -3.56 21.74 -2.45
C LYS A 240 -4.17 20.36 -2.70
N LEU A 241 -4.83 20.17 -3.84
CA LEU A 241 -5.32 18.86 -4.27
C LEU A 241 -4.14 17.91 -4.55
N ALA A 242 -3.09 18.36 -5.22
CA ALA A 242 -1.88 17.56 -5.43
C ALA A 242 -1.20 17.18 -4.09
N GLU A 243 -1.11 18.11 -3.13
CA GLU A 243 -0.62 17.83 -1.77
C GLU A 243 -1.50 16.80 -1.06
N PHE A 244 -2.82 16.99 -1.06
CA PHE A 244 -3.77 16.04 -0.48
C PHE A 244 -3.69 14.66 -1.13
N LEU A 245 -3.54 14.59 -2.45
CA LEU A 245 -3.42 13.31 -3.15
C LEU A 245 -2.06 12.66 -2.94
N ALA A 246 -0.99 13.45 -2.74
CA ALA A 246 0.31 12.93 -2.34
C ALA A 246 0.25 12.35 -0.92
N GLU A 247 -0.37 13.07 0.02
CA GLU A 247 -0.60 12.57 1.39
C GLU A 247 -1.58 11.40 1.39
N LYS A 248 -2.70 11.43 0.66
CA LYS A 248 -3.64 10.30 0.58
C LYS A 248 -3.02 9.10 -0.12
N SER A 249 -2.10 9.33 -1.05
CA SER A 249 -1.22 8.30 -1.58
C SER A 249 -0.15 7.90 -0.57
N TYR A 250 -0.39 8.05 0.75
CA TYR A 250 0.42 7.46 1.82
C TYR A 250 0.77 6.06 1.37
N ILE A 251 2.01 5.96 0.96
CA ILE A 251 2.54 4.80 0.31
C ILE A 251 2.67 3.80 1.45
N SER A 252 1.71 2.88 1.57
CA SER A 252 1.82 1.81 2.55
C SER A 252 3.01 0.94 2.14
N TYR A 253 4.16 1.24 2.74
CA TYR A 253 5.36 0.46 2.57
C TYR A 253 5.29 -0.75 3.49
N THR A 254 5.58 -1.91 2.94
CA THR A 254 5.85 -3.12 3.70
C THR A 254 7.31 -3.10 4.14
N SER A 255 7.57 -2.87 5.43
CA SER A 255 8.91 -3.00 5.99
C SER A 255 9.37 -4.46 5.92
N LEU A 256 10.61 -4.67 5.48
CA LEU A 256 11.20 -6.00 5.39
C LEU A 256 11.97 -6.34 6.66
N SER A 257 12.20 -7.63 6.91
CA SER A 257 13.09 -8.07 7.99
C SER A 257 14.57 -7.88 7.67
N LYS A 258 14.92 -7.64 6.39
CA LYS A 258 16.29 -7.43 5.91
C LYS A 258 16.35 -6.47 4.73
N SER A 259 17.47 -5.77 4.62
CA SER A 259 17.74 -4.83 3.53
C SER A 259 18.48 -5.43 2.33
N PHE A 260 19.09 -6.61 2.48
CA PHE A 260 19.77 -7.31 1.39
C PHE A 260 18.86 -8.40 0.83
N LEU A 261 18.44 -8.26 -0.42
CA LEU A 261 17.56 -9.18 -1.14
C LEU A 261 18.35 -9.97 -2.17
N LEU A 262 18.09 -11.26 -2.27
CA LEU A 262 18.52 -12.10 -3.40
C LEU A 262 17.29 -12.46 -4.22
N LEU A 263 17.24 -11.98 -5.46
CA LEU A 263 16.18 -12.28 -6.41
C LEU A 263 16.70 -13.34 -7.37
N ALA A 264 16.26 -14.59 -7.20
CA ALA A 264 16.74 -15.71 -8.00
C ALA A 264 15.61 -16.34 -8.82
N GLY A 265 15.92 -16.67 -10.07
CA GLY A 265 14.96 -17.29 -10.99
C GLY A 265 15.49 -17.31 -12.40
N VAL A 266 14.74 -17.94 -13.31
CA VAL A 266 15.09 -18.04 -14.74
C VAL A 266 15.25 -16.65 -15.37
N SER A 267 16.07 -16.56 -16.41
CA SER A 267 16.21 -15.33 -17.20
C SER A 267 14.86 -14.86 -17.78
N GLY A 268 14.71 -13.54 -17.96
CA GLY A 268 13.49 -12.93 -18.49
C GLY A 268 12.30 -12.87 -17.53
N THR A 269 12.43 -13.32 -16.27
CA THR A 269 11.32 -13.31 -15.29
C THR A 269 11.00 -11.92 -14.72
N GLY A 270 11.84 -10.91 -14.93
CA GLY A 270 11.57 -9.52 -14.51
C GLY A 270 12.25 -9.08 -13.21
N LYS A 271 13.24 -9.80 -12.70
CA LYS A 271 13.99 -9.49 -11.45
C LYS A 271 14.50 -8.06 -11.38
N THR A 272 15.29 -7.62 -12.37
CA THR A 272 15.85 -6.26 -12.44
C THR A 272 14.75 -5.21 -12.62
N ARG A 273 13.67 -5.57 -13.33
CA ARG A 273 12.49 -4.70 -13.50
C ARG A 273 11.74 -4.51 -12.19
N PHE A 274 11.61 -5.53 -11.36
CA PHE A 274 10.99 -5.42 -10.04
C PHE A 274 11.67 -4.37 -9.18
N VAL A 275 13.01 -4.43 -9.05
CA VAL A 275 13.78 -3.44 -8.28
C VAL A 275 13.61 -2.03 -8.84
N ARG A 276 13.56 -1.91 -10.17
CA ARG A 276 13.33 -0.64 -10.85
C ARG A 276 11.94 -0.07 -10.53
N GLU A 277 10.90 -0.89 -10.58
CA GLU A 277 9.53 -0.44 -10.23
C GLU A 277 9.44 -0.08 -8.75
N GLN A 278 10.10 -0.82 -7.85
CA GLN A 278 10.20 -0.44 -6.44
C GLN A 278 10.79 0.96 -6.27
N ALA A 279 11.91 1.25 -6.94
CA ALA A 279 12.56 2.55 -6.83
C ALA A 279 11.75 3.71 -7.45
N LYS A 280 10.94 3.45 -8.48
CA LYS A 280 10.07 4.48 -9.08
C LYS A 280 8.99 4.99 -8.11
N THR A 281 8.63 4.19 -7.11
CA THR A 281 7.58 4.57 -6.14
C THR A 281 7.98 5.76 -5.26
N SER A 282 9.28 6.10 -5.18
CA SER A 282 9.76 7.29 -4.47
C SER A 282 9.38 8.61 -5.15
N GLY A 283 9.01 8.58 -6.45
CA GLY A 283 8.86 9.79 -7.27
C GLY A 283 10.19 10.49 -7.63
N GLN A 284 11.32 9.95 -7.16
CA GLN A 284 12.67 10.49 -7.37
C GLN A 284 13.60 9.41 -7.93
N PHE A 285 13.16 8.72 -8.98
CA PHE A 285 13.82 7.52 -9.52
C PHE A 285 15.33 7.70 -9.80
N ALA A 286 15.74 8.84 -10.36
CA ALA A 286 17.15 9.14 -10.64
C ALA A 286 18.00 9.27 -9.36
N GLU A 287 17.35 9.59 -8.25
CA GLU A 287 17.99 9.70 -6.95
C GLU A 287 18.05 8.36 -6.22
N THR A 288 16.97 7.60 -6.25
CA THR A 288 16.77 6.42 -5.41
C THR A 288 17.06 5.08 -6.09
N TYR A 289 17.63 5.06 -7.29
CA TYR A 289 17.98 3.83 -8.02
C TYR A 289 19.41 3.86 -8.56
N CYS A 290 20.16 2.80 -8.28
CA CYS A 290 21.46 2.53 -8.90
C CYS A 290 21.46 1.11 -9.45
N LEU A 291 21.73 0.94 -10.75
CA LEU A 291 21.96 -0.36 -11.36
C LEU A 291 23.45 -0.53 -11.59
N THR A 292 24.03 -1.58 -11.01
CA THR A 292 25.44 -1.95 -11.21
C THR A 292 25.50 -3.39 -11.69
N SER A 293 26.01 -3.61 -12.89
CA SER A 293 26.26 -4.96 -13.40
C SER A 293 27.55 -5.51 -12.79
N VAL A 294 27.44 -6.64 -12.10
CA VAL A 294 28.61 -7.35 -11.58
C VAL A 294 29.42 -7.86 -12.76
N ARG A 295 30.75 -7.79 -12.66
CA ARG A 295 31.65 -8.27 -13.70
C ARG A 295 32.35 -9.57 -13.28
N PRO A 296 32.73 -10.44 -14.22
CA PRO A 296 33.41 -11.70 -13.89
C PRO A 296 34.78 -11.52 -13.20
N ASP A 297 35.42 -10.37 -13.40
CA ASP A 297 36.73 -10.01 -12.85
C ASP A 297 36.66 -9.47 -11.41
N TRP A 298 35.46 -9.40 -10.81
CA TRP A 298 35.31 -8.95 -9.43
C TRP A 298 35.74 -10.02 -8.44
N HIS A 299 36.79 -9.72 -7.66
CA HIS A 299 37.42 -10.70 -6.76
C HIS A 299 37.76 -10.11 -5.39
N GLU A 300 37.53 -8.83 -5.16
CA GLU A 300 37.82 -8.19 -3.86
C GLU A 300 36.88 -7.02 -3.54
N PRO A 301 36.75 -6.61 -2.25
CA PRO A 301 35.85 -5.54 -1.85
C PRO A 301 36.06 -4.20 -2.57
N SER A 302 37.27 -3.97 -3.07
CA SER A 302 37.63 -2.76 -3.80
C SER A 302 36.87 -2.60 -5.12
N ASP A 303 36.47 -3.71 -5.75
CA ASP A 303 35.68 -3.69 -7.00
C ASP A 303 34.30 -3.07 -6.78
N LEU A 304 33.77 -3.22 -5.56
CA LEU A 304 32.48 -2.67 -5.15
C LEU A 304 32.62 -1.30 -4.50
N LEU A 305 33.59 -1.10 -3.59
CA LEU A 305 33.68 0.08 -2.72
C LEU A 305 34.75 1.10 -3.14
N GLY A 306 35.67 0.72 -4.03
CA GLY A 306 36.80 1.54 -4.45
C GLY A 306 38.12 1.22 -3.73
N TYR A 307 39.18 1.90 -4.13
CA TYR A 307 40.54 1.68 -3.61
C TYR A 307 41.38 2.95 -3.64
N ILE A 308 42.50 2.94 -2.90
CA ILE A 308 43.53 3.96 -3.00
C ILE A 308 44.45 3.64 -4.17
N SER A 309 44.48 4.51 -5.17
CA SER A 309 45.47 4.52 -6.24
C SER A 309 46.64 5.44 -5.87
N ARG A 310 47.86 5.03 -6.23
CA ARG A 310 49.07 5.86 -6.10
C ARG A 310 49.76 6.14 -7.44
N LEU A 311 49.08 5.86 -8.56
CA LEU A 311 49.65 5.97 -9.90
C LEU A 311 50.09 7.40 -10.25
N ASN A 312 49.39 8.41 -9.72
CA ASN A 312 49.70 9.83 -9.93
C ASN A 312 50.77 10.36 -8.94
N GLY A 313 51.40 9.50 -8.13
CA GLY A 313 52.39 9.89 -7.12
C GLY A 313 51.81 10.39 -5.80
N THR A 314 50.50 10.67 -5.76
CA THR A 314 49.74 10.97 -4.53
C THR A 314 48.71 9.87 -4.28
N ALA A 315 48.35 9.67 -3.01
CA ALA A 315 47.28 8.73 -2.63
C ALA A 315 45.91 9.34 -2.97
N GLU A 316 45.27 8.79 -3.99
CA GLU A 316 43.95 9.20 -4.47
C GLU A 316 42.96 8.04 -4.28
N TYR A 317 41.82 8.29 -3.63
CA TYR A 317 40.79 7.27 -3.53
C TYR A 317 39.90 7.28 -4.79
N ILE A 318 39.85 6.15 -5.48
CA ILE A 318 39.01 5.93 -6.66
C ILE A 318 37.69 5.35 -6.20
N THR A 319 36.64 6.19 -6.20
CA THR A 319 35.28 5.79 -5.81
C THR A 319 34.58 5.03 -6.92
N THR A 320 33.72 4.09 -6.56
CA THR A 320 32.78 3.42 -7.47
C THR A 320 31.40 4.09 -7.43
N ASP A 321 30.58 3.83 -8.45
CA ASP A 321 29.18 4.27 -8.49
C ASP A 321 28.38 3.78 -7.27
N VAL A 322 28.71 2.58 -6.78
CA VAL A 322 28.09 2.00 -5.57
C VAL A 322 28.42 2.82 -4.33
N LEU A 323 29.70 3.15 -4.08
CA LEU A 323 30.07 3.96 -2.92
C LEU A 323 29.47 5.37 -3.01
N GLN A 324 29.45 5.97 -4.20
CA GLN A 324 28.79 7.26 -4.44
C GLN A 324 27.28 7.20 -4.15
N PHE A 325 26.62 6.10 -4.53
CA PHE A 325 25.21 5.88 -4.24
C PHE A 325 24.93 5.67 -2.74
N ILE A 326 25.81 4.99 -2.02
CA ILE A 326 25.74 4.87 -0.55
C ILE A 326 25.87 6.25 0.11
N ALA A 327 26.82 7.08 -0.35
CA ALA A 327 26.95 8.45 0.12
C ALA A 327 25.71 9.30 -0.20
N LYS A 328 25.08 9.07 -1.36
CA LYS A 328 23.83 9.71 -1.77
C LYS A 328 22.67 9.37 -0.84
N ALA A 329 22.54 8.10 -0.44
CA ALA A 329 21.53 7.67 0.52
C ALA A 329 21.72 8.33 1.90
N TRP A 330 22.96 8.53 2.34
CA TRP A 330 23.29 9.29 3.56
C TRP A 330 22.87 10.76 3.47
N ARG A 331 23.08 11.42 2.33
CA ARG A 331 22.62 12.79 2.12
C ARG A 331 21.11 12.90 2.24
N ALA A 332 20.36 11.96 1.66
CA ALA A 332 18.90 11.99 1.78
C ALA A 332 18.41 11.92 3.24
N ILE A 333 19.09 11.16 4.10
CA ILE A 333 18.82 11.17 5.56
C ILE A 333 19.12 12.55 6.14
N ALA A 334 20.27 13.13 5.78
CA ALA A 334 20.68 14.45 6.27
C ALA A 334 19.81 15.61 5.74
N ASP A 335 19.25 15.49 4.54
CA ASP A 335 18.35 16.49 3.96
C ASP A 335 16.97 16.48 4.63
N THR A 336 16.64 15.37 5.30
CA THR A 336 15.44 15.23 6.14
C THR A 336 15.63 15.89 7.52
N LYS A 337 16.62 16.80 7.69
CA LYS A 337 16.91 17.57 8.92
C LYS A 337 16.06 18.85 9.10
N SER A 338 14.93 18.99 8.41
CA SER A 338 14.07 20.17 8.61
C SER A 338 13.63 20.27 10.09
N ALA A 339 13.44 21.48 10.61
CA ALA A 339 13.18 21.73 12.04
C ALA A 339 11.96 20.97 12.63
N ASP A 340 11.11 20.37 11.78
CA ASP A 340 9.92 19.60 12.14
C ASP A 340 10.05 18.08 11.87
N SER A 341 11.12 17.58 11.24
CA SER A 341 11.23 16.18 10.76
C SER A 341 12.05 15.23 11.65
N GLY A 342 12.66 15.72 12.74
CA GLY A 342 13.09 14.88 13.86
C GLY A 342 14.32 13.96 13.68
N LEU A 343 14.93 13.87 12.49
CA LEU A 343 16.17 13.09 12.29
C LEU A 343 17.42 13.92 12.58
N ASN A 344 18.29 13.40 13.45
CA ASN A 344 19.60 13.99 13.75
C ASN A 344 20.71 12.98 13.50
N VAL A 345 21.86 13.49 13.04
CA VAL A 345 23.09 12.70 12.91
C VAL A 345 24.08 13.28 13.91
N GLU A 346 24.45 12.48 14.90
CA GLU A 346 25.27 12.91 16.03
C GLU A 346 26.29 11.84 16.44
N VAL A 347 27.14 12.18 17.40
CA VAL A 347 28.11 11.25 17.97
C VAL A 347 27.60 10.80 19.32
N GLN A 348 27.52 9.49 19.53
CA GLN A 348 27.24 8.92 20.84
C GLN A 348 28.35 7.95 21.23
N ASN A 349 28.65 7.92 22.53
CA ASN A 349 29.48 6.88 23.12
C ASN A 349 28.59 5.69 23.46
N ILE A 350 28.79 4.58 22.75
CA ILE A 350 28.10 3.32 23.03
C ILE A 350 29.03 2.46 23.89
N GLU A 351 28.50 1.94 24.99
CA GLU A 351 29.22 1.01 25.87
C GLU A 351 29.85 -0.12 25.05
N ASP A 352 31.11 -0.45 25.36
CA ASP A 352 31.98 -1.42 24.66
C ASP A 352 32.37 -1.10 23.21
N LEU A 353 31.74 -0.10 22.59
CA LEU A 353 31.85 0.20 21.15
C LEU A 353 32.45 1.59 20.86
N GLY A 354 32.61 2.43 21.89
CA GLY A 354 33.22 3.75 21.82
C GLY A 354 32.35 4.81 21.16
N GLU A 355 32.96 5.96 20.86
CA GLU A 355 32.31 7.04 20.12
C GLU A 355 32.10 6.64 18.66
N ARG A 356 30.87 6.78 18.17
CA ARG A 356 30.51 6.50 16.78
C ARG A 356 29.41 7.41 16.27
N LEU A 357 29.27 7.43 14.95
CA LEU A 357 28.18 8.12 14.26
C LEU A 357 26.86 7.39 14.49
N VAL A 358 25.86 8.11 15.00
CA VAL A 358 24.53 7.59 15.29
C VAL A 358 23.49 8.49 14.64
N ILE A 359 22.46 7.86 14.07
CA ILE A 359 21.26 8.55 13.60
C ILE A 359 20.18 8.39 14.67
N THR A 360 19.56 9.47 15.08
CA THR A 360 18.45 9.46 16.05
C THR A 360 17.21 10.07 15.44
N GLY A 361 16.04 9.61 15.85
CA GLY A 361 14.79 10.31 15.54
C GLY A 361 13.55 9.59 16.04
N GLU A 362 12.38 10.01 15.58
CA GLU A 362 11.09 9.41 15.92
C GLU A 362 10.60 8.50 14.78
N ARG A 363 9.74 7.53 15.10
CA ARG A 363 9.18 6.57 14.14
C ARG A 363 8.59 7.25 12.90
N ASP A 364 7.80 8.30 13.08
CA ASP A 364 7.11 9.03 12.00
C ASP A 364 8.09 9.69 11.03
N ALA A 365 9.31 10.01 11.48
CA ALA A 365 10.34 10.59 10.62
C ALA A 365 10.84 9.62 9.55
N LEU A 366 10.74 8.31 9.79
CA LEU A 366 11.14 7.28 8.83
C LEU A 366 10.25 7.30 7.58
N GLU A 367 8.98 7.69 7.70
CA GLU A 367 8.06 7.76 6.55
C GLU A 367 8.50 8.79 5.50
N GLN A 368 9.28 9.79 5.91
CA GLN A 368 9.80 10.85 5.04
C GLN A 368 11.07 10.41 4.29
N VAL A 369 11.73 9.34 4.75
CA VAL A 369 12.98 8.86 4.15
C VAL A 369 12.67 7.74 3.16
N SER A 370 12.87 8.04 1.87
CA SER A 370 12.66 7.07 0.80
C SER A 370 13.73 5.95 0.82
N PRO A 371 13.37 4.71 0.46
CA PRO A 371 14.33 3.63 0.26
C PRO A 371 15.19 3.88 -0.99
N TYR A 372 16.50 3.74 -0.85
CA TYR A 372 17.50 3.82 -1.91
C TYR A 372 17.85 2.41 -2.40
N TRP A 373 17.50 2.09 -3.64
CA TRP A 373 17.63 0.76 -4.22
C TRP A 373 18.91 0.62 -5.06
N LEU A 374 19.87 -0.12 -4.53
CA LEU A 374 21.03 -0.62 -5.26
C LEU A 374 20.71 -2.00 -5.87
N CYS A 375 20.69 -2.09 -7.19
CA CYS A 375 20.47 -3.31 -7.95
C CYS A 375 21.82 -3.84 -8.46
N LEU A 376 22.31 -4.92 -7.88
CA LEU A 376 23.49 -5.65 -8.36
C LEU A 376 23.03 -6.72 -9.36
N ASP A 377 23.20 -6.43 -10.64
CA ASP A 377 22.73 -7.29 -11.72
C ASP A 377 23.71 -8.44 -11.97
N GLU A 378 23.20 -9.65 -12.17
CA GLU A 378 23.98 -10.88 -12.36
C GLU A 378 24.99 -11.11 -11.22
N MET A 379 24.50 -11.03 -9.97
CA MET A 379 25.34 -11.06 -8.78
C MET A 379 26.25 -12.31 -8.71
N ASN A 380 25.77 -13.45 -9.23
CA ASN A 380 26.49 -14.72 -9.28
C ASN A 380 27.50 -14.86 -10.42
N LEU A 381 27.73 -13.82 -11.22
CA LEU A 381 28.75 -13.83 -12.27
C LEU A 381 30.18 -13.86 -11.69
N ALA A 382 30.35 -13.40 -10.45
CA ALA A 382 31.57 -13.49 -9.68
C ALA A 382 31.31 -14.13 -8.30
N PRO A 383 32.34 -14.65 -7.59
CA PRO A 383 32.17 -15.19 -6.25
C PRO A 383 31.73 -14.10 -5.25
N VAL A 384 30.45 -14.09 -4.90
CA VAL A 384 29.83 -13.01 -4.11
C VAL A 384 30.50 -12.82 -2.76
N GLU A 385 30.89 -13.88 -2.07
CA GLU A 385 31.58 -13.75 -0.78
C GLU A 385 32.96 -13.07 -0.85
N GLN A 386 33.53 -12.87 -2.03
CA GLN A 386 34.84 -12.20 -2.18
C GLN A 386 34.66 -10.69 -2.32
N TYR A 387 34.01 -10.23 -3.40
CA TYR A 387 33.85 -8.80 -3.64
C TYR A 387 32.81 -8.13 -2.71
N PHE A 388 31.91 -8.92 -2.12
CA PHE A 388 30.87 -8.41 -1.22
C PHE A 388 31.24 -8.60 0.26
N ALA A 389 32.47 -9.09 0.56
CA ALA A 389 32.88 -9.49 1.92
C ALA A 389 32.73 -8.36 2.96
N ASP A 390 33.26 -7.18 2.68
CA ASP A 390 33.24 -6.05 3.62
C ASP A 390 31.80 -5.57 3.86
N TYR A 391 30.99 -5.50 2.79
CA TYR A 391 29.58 -5.16 2.93
C TYR A 391 28.84 -6.17 3.80
N LEU A 392 29.03 -7.48 3.56
CA LEU A 392 28.42 -8.54 4.37
C LEU A 392 28.87 -8.50 5.83
N SER A 393 30.13 -8.12 6.09
CA SER A 393 30.65 -7.95 7.44
C SER A 393 29.97 -6.79 8.14
N VAL A 394 29.97 -5.60 7.53
CA VAL A 394 29.37 -4.38 8.10
C VAL A 394 27.84 -4.50 8.23
N LEU A 395 27.17 -5.21 7.33
CA LEU A 395 25.73 -5.45 7.40
C LEU A 395 25.26 -6.04 8.74
N GLU A 396 26.11 -6.84 9.40
CA GLU A 396 25.85 -7.46 10.72
C GLU A 396 25.98 -6.49 11.88
N THR A 397 26.71 -5.40 11.69
CA THR A 397 27.01 -4.41 12.74
C THR A 397 25.89 -3.39 12.88
N ARG A 398 24.93 -3.40 11.95
CA ARG A 398 23.79 -2.50 11.98
C ARG A 398 22.93 -2.78 13.18
N GLU A 399 22.67 -1.72 13.93
CA GLU A 399 21.92 -1.81 15.16
C GLU A 399 20.84 -0.74 15.19
N TRP A 400 19.62 -1.19 15.43
CA TRP A 400 18.47 -0.37 15.76
C TRP A 400 18.17 -0.55 17.25
N ARG A 401 18.06 0.55 17.99
CA ARG A 401 17.54 0.54 19.37
C ARG A 401 16.35 1.46 19.47
N TRP A 402 15.25 0.93 19.99
CA TRP A 402 13.99 1.66 20.18
C TRP A 402 13.76 1.95 21.66
N THR A 403 13.29 3.16 21.97
CA THR A 403 12.83 3.58 23.30
C THR A 403 11.51 4.33 23.13
N GLY A 404 10.39 3.61 23.21
CA GLY A 404 9.10 4.16 22.80
C GLY A 404 9.07 4.38 21.27
N ASP A 405 8.70 5.57 20.85
CA ASP A 405 8.69 5.96 19.44
C ASP A 405 10.03 6.53 18.94
N SER A 406 10.95 6.83 19.87
CA SER A 406 12.30 7.28 19.52
C SER A 406 13.20 6.09 19.19
N PHE A 407 14.09 6.29 18.22
CA PHE A 407 15.09 5.30 17.82
C PHE A 407 16.51 5.88 17.76
N THR A 408 17.47 4.98 17.85
CA THR A 408 18.85 5.20 17.41
C THR A 408 19.24 4.12 16.40
N TYR A 409 19.99 4.52 15.38
CA TYR A 409 20.56 3.63 14.38
C TYR A 409 22.06 3.88 14.25
N ASN A 410 22.85 2.80 14.23
CA ASN A 410 24.28 2.88 13.92
C ASN A 410 24.75 1.67 13.10
N SER A 411 25.92 1.80 12.48
CA SER A 411 26.60 0.79 11.68
C SER A 411 28.10 1.08 11.72
N ASP A 412 28.92 0.04 11.68
CA ASP A 412 30.36 0.23 11.44
C ASP A 412 30.60 0.81 10.03
N ALA A 413 31.79 1.35 9.81
CA ALA A 413 32.14 2.04 8.57
C ALA A 413 32.47 1.06 7.44
N LEU A 414 31.90 1.30 6.25
CA LEU A 414 32.36 0.70 4.99
C LEU A 414 33.62 1.40 4.50
N LEU A 415 33.61 2.74 4.54
CA LEU A 415 34.81 3.55 4.28
C LEU A 415 35.39 4.02 5.61
N ASN A 416 36.46 3.36 6.04
CA ASN A 416 37.06 3.60 7.35
C ASN A 416 37.78 4.96 7.44
N PRO A 417 37.81 5.59 8.63
CA PRO A 417 38.52 6.85 8.86
C PRO A 417 40.01 6.80 8.49
N ALA A 418 40.67 5.66 8.72
CA ALA A 418 42.07 5.46 8.38
C ALA A 418 42.29 5.61 6.87
N THR A 419 41.43 4.98 6.06
CA THR A 419 41.46 5.07 4.61
C THR A 419 41.24 6.50 4.13
N ILE A 420 40.31 7.24 4.75
CA ILE A 420 40.05 8.65 4.41
C ILE A 420 41.28 9.52 4.73
N LYS A 421 41.93 9.30 5.88
CA LYS A 421 43.13 10.05 6.31
C LYS A 421 44.35 9.79 5.43
N GLU A 422 44.42 8.66 4.74
CA GLU A 422 45.49 8.36 3.78
C GLU A 422 45.34 9.12 2.46
N VAL A 423 44.14 9.63 2.14
CA VAL A 423 43.89 10.36 0.90
C VAL A 423 44.56 11.72 0.95
N ALA A 424 45.41 12.00 -0.04
CA ALA A 424 46.16 13.24 -0.12
C ALA A 424 45.25 14.46 -0.38
N ASP A 425 44.23 14.29 -1.23
CA ASP A 425 43.23 15.31 -1.55
C ASP A 425 41.85 14.88 -1.07
N ILE A 426 41.56 15.19 0.20
CA ILE A 426 40.26 14.93 0.83
C ILE A 426 39.15 15.75 0.15
N GLY A 427 39.47 16.91 -0.43
CA GLY A 427 38.50 17.74 -1.16
C GLY A 427 37.97 17.03 -2.41
N LYS A 428 38.87 16.38 -3.17
CA LYS A 428 38.48 15.56 -4.32
C LYS A 428 37.62 14.35 -3.94
N LEU A 429 37.93 13.68 -2.83
CA LEU A 429 37.08 12.59 -2.32
C LEU A 429 35.71 13.11 -1.88
N ARG A 430 35.67 14.24 -1.16
CA ARG A 430 34.45 14.91 -0.74
C ARG A 430 33.54 15.23 -1.94
N GLU A 431 34.15 15.69 -3.03
CA GLU A 431 33.48 15.98 -4.30
C GLU A 431 32.92 14.73 -4.95
N ALA A 432 33.75 13.70 -5.10
CA ALA A 432 33.34 12.44 -5.69
C ALA A 432 32.16 11.81 -4.92
N LEU A 433 32.17 11.91 -3.59
CA LEU A 433 31.09 11.41 -2.75
C LEU A 433 29.90 12.36 -2.69
N GLY A 434 29.95 13.57 -3.25
CA GLY A 434 28.83 14.50 -3.33
C GLY A 434 28.56 15.34 -2.07
N PHE A 435 29.54 15.50 -1.18
CA PHE A 435 29.39 16.26 0.07
C PHE A 435 29.89 17.72 -0.03
N ASN A 436 30.05 18.27 -1.23
CA ASN A 436 30.66 19.60 -1.44
C ASN A 436 29.84 20.78 -0.94
N SER A 437 28.51 20.65 -0.90
CA SER A 437 27.63 21.71 -0.43
C SER A 437 27.91 22.08 1.02
N GLU A 438 27.73 23.37 1.37
CA GLU A 438 27.98 23.87 2.72
C GLU A 438 27.10 23.20 3.78
N GLU A 439 25.88 22.81 3.40
CA GLU A 439 24.91 22.08 4.25
C GLU A 439 25.45 20.72 4.76
N TYR A 440 26.41 20.12 4.06
CA TYR A 440 27.03 18.86 4.43
C TYR A 440 28.38 19.00 5.16
N ASN A 441 28.85 20.23 5.44
CA ASN A 441 30.14 20.45 6.09
C ASN A 441 30.28 19.68 7.41
N GLU A 442 29.25 19.73 8.27
CA GLU A 442 29.24 19.05 9.55
C GLU A 442 29.25 17.53 9.38
N LEU A 443 28.34 17.00 8.56
CA LEU A 443 28.25 15.57 8.27
C LEU A 443 29.57 15.03 7.69
N TRP A 444 30.19 15.76 6.76
CA TRP A 444 31.47 15.38 6.18
C TRP A 444 32.60 15.34 7.22
N GLY A 445 32.63 16.30 8.14
CA GLY A 445 33.56 16.28 9.27
C GLY A 445 33.40 15.02 10.13
N LEU A 446 32.15 14.65 10.43
CA LEU A 446 31.83 13.42 11.15
C LEU A 446 32.25 12.16 10.37
N ILE A 447 31.99 12.11 9.06
CA ILE A 447 32.42 11.00 8.19
C ILE A 447 33.95 10.88 8.16
N CYS A 448 34.70 11.99 8.10
CA CYS A 448 36.16 11.94 8.15
C CYS A 448 36.69 11.38 9.48
N GLN A 449 35.97 11.61 10.57
CA GLN A 449 36.37 11.17 11.90
C GLN A 449 35.96 9.72 12.20
N TYR A 450 34.72 9.33 11.87
CA TYR A 450 34.11 8.06 12.25
C TYR A 450 33.84 7.10 11.08
N GLY A 451 33.96 7.57 9.84
CA GLY A 451 33.82 6.79 8.63
C GLY A 451 32.41 6.85 8.05
N LEU A 452 32.24 6.30 6.85
CA LEU A 452 30.95 6.20 6.16
C LEU A 452 30.40 4.79 6.32
N GLY A 453 29.36 4.62 7.15
CA GLY A 453 28.68 3.32 7.36
C GLY A 453 27.58 3.02 6.35
N ILE A 454 26.83 1.95 6.58
CA ILE A 454 25.61 1.65 5.79
C ILE A 454 24.47 2.55 6.30
N PRO A 455 23.88 3.41 5.45
CA PRO A 455 22.70 4.17 5.86
C PRO A 455 21.48 3.25 5.92
N PHE A 456 20.56 3.49 6.86
CA PHE A 456 19.44 2.58 7.10
C PHE A 456 18.47 2.46 5.92
N ASN A 457 18.39 3.51 5.09
CA ASN A 457 17.50 3.57 3.94
C ASN A 457 18.06 2.86 2.68
N LEU A 458 19.27 2.28 2.75
CA LEU A 458 19.85 1.52 1.64
C LEU A 458 19.26 0.11 1.57
N MET A 459 18.63 -0.18 0.43
CA MET A 459 18.17 -1.49 0.00
C MET A 459 19.12 -2.03 -1.07
N VAL A 460 19.66 -3.24 -0.87
CA VAL A 460 20.49 -3.91 -1.88
C VAL A 460 19.75 -5.12 -2.42
N ALA A 461 19.57 -5.20 -3.73
CA ALA A 461 18.96 -6.33 -4.41
C ALA A 461 19.95 -6.94 -5.41
N GLY A 462 20.36 -8.17 -5.16
CA GLY A 462 21.14 -8.97 -6.11
C GLY A 462 20.21 -9.76 -7.02
N THR A 463 20.30 -9.58 -8.33
CA THR A 463 19.58 -10.43 -9.29
C THR A 463 20.46 -11.61 -9.68
N VAL A 464 19.82 -12.77 -9.87
CA VAL A 464 20.52 -14.03 -10.09
C VAL A 464 19.80 -14.82 -11.17
N ASN A 465 20.53 -15.18 -12.21
CA ASN A 465 20.11 -16.19 -13.19
C ASN A 465 20.58 -17.57 -12.73
N MET A 466 19.64 -18.50 -12.59
CA MET A 466 19.93 -19.88 -12.15
C MET A 466 20.21 -20.81 -13.34
N ASP A 467 20.05 -20.33 -14.56
CA ASP A 467 20.06 -21.08 -15.83
C ASP A 467 21.44 -21.15 -16.53
N GLU A 468 22.49 -20.53 -15.97
CA GLU A 468 23.83 -20.50 -16.56
C GLU A 468 24.95 -20.89 -15.56
N THR A 469 26.10 -21.32 -16.11
CA THR A 469 27.33 -21.68 -15.39
C THR A 469 27.87 -20.51 -14.57
N THR A 470 27.37 -20.38 -13.35
CA THR A 470 27.62 -19.26 -12.45
C THR A 470 28.06 -19.77 -11.08
N HIS A 471 28.64 -18.89 -10.27
CA HIS A 471 29.07 -19.26 -8.93
C HIS A 471 27.85 -19.47 -8.02
N GLY A 472 27.74 -20.66 -7.41
CA GLY A 472 26.73 -20.90 -6.39
C GLY A 472 26.94 -19.98 -5.17
N PHE A 473 25.87 -19.64 -4.46
CA PHE A 473 25.98 -18.82 -3.27
C PHE A 473 26.54 -19.59 -2.09
N SER A 474 27.57 -19.06 -1.45
CA SER A 474 27.98 -19.56 -0.14
C SER A 474 26.90 -19.29 0.91
N ARG A 475 26.87 -20.13 1.95
CA ARG A 475 25.95 -19.95 3.09
C ARG A 475 26.09 -18.59 3.75
N LYS A 476 27.29 -17.98 3.71
CA LYS A 476 27.55 -16.64 4.27
C LYS A 476 26.67 -15.56 3.63
N VAL A 477 26.39 -15.68 2.33
CA VAL A 477 25.56 -14.75 1.56
C VAL A 477 24.08 -15.02 1.83
N ILE A 478 23.64 -16.28 1.70
CA ILE A 478 22.25 -16.69 1.95
C ILE A 478 21.83 -16.37 3.39
N ASP A 479 22.74 -16.52 4.36
CA ASP A 479 22.46 -16.21 5.76
C ASP A 479 22.26 -14.71 6.01
N ARG A 480 22.77 -13.84 5.13
CA ARG A 480 22.65 -12.38 5.23
C ARG A 480 21.53 -11.80 4.38
N ALA A 481 21.08 -12.52 3.36
CA ALA A 481 20.01 -12.09 2.48
C ALA A 481 18.61 -12.53 2.94
N LEU A 482 17.59 -11.85 2.40
CA LEU A 482 16.23 -12.35 2.22
C LEU A 482 16.11 -12.85 0.78
N SER A 483 15.97 -14.16 0.59
CA SER A 483 16.01 -14.77 -0.74
C SER A 483 14.60 -14.98 -1.28
N PHE A 484 14.33 -14.52 -2.50
CA PHE A 484 13.07 -14.72 -3.20
C PHE A 484 13.29 -15.62 -4.43
N ASP A 485 12.58 -16.75 -4.46
CA ASP A 485 12.35 -17.50 -5.70
C ASP A 485 11.34 -16.69 -6.53
N PHE A 486 11.85 -15.96 -7.52
CA PHE A 486 11.08 -14.98 -8.26
C PHE A 486 9.90 -15.63 -9.00
N GLY A 487 10.05 -16.88 -9.48
CA GLY A 487 8.97 -17.60 -10.15
C GLY A 487 7.81 -17.99 -9.23
N VAL A 488 8.04 -18.06 -7.91
CA VAL A 488 7.04 -18.46 -6.91
C VAL A 488 6.46 -17.25 -6.17
N PHE A 489 7.31 -16.26 -5.85
CA PHE A 489 6.87 -15.03 -5.17
C PHE A 489 6.23 -14.03 -6.13
N PHE A 490 6.72 -13.97 -7.38
CA PHE A 490 6.26 -13.05 -8.41
C PHE A 490 6.02 -13.81 -9.73
N PRO A 491 5.07 -14.77 -9.75
CA PRO A 491 4.79 -15.59 -10.92
C PRO A 491 4.35 -14.77 -12.12
N ASN A 492 4.84 -15.16 -13.30
CA ASN A 492 4.45 -14.58 -14.58
C ASN A 492 3.24 -15.35 -15.14
N HIS A 493 2.03 -14.84 -14.88
CA HIS A 493 0.81 -15.36 -15.48
C HIS A 493 0.58 -14.68 -16.83
N TYR A 494 0.67 -15.44 -17.93
CA TYR A 494 0.54 -14.88 -19.28
C TYR A 494 -0.83 -14.27 -19.55
N ASP A 495 -1.89 -14.83 -18.98
CA ASP A 495 -3.26 -14.34 -19.12
C ASP A 495 -3.45 -12.93 -18.50
N ASP A 496 -2.60 -12.56 -17.55
CA ASP A 496 -2.62 -11.28 -16.84
C ASP A 496 -1.82 -10.18 -17.56
N PHE A 497 -1.20 -10.46 -18.71
CA PHE A 497 -0.26 -9.52 -19.34
C PHE A 497 -0.88 -8.16 -19.70
N PHE A 498 -2.08 -8.15 -20.29
CA PHE A 498 -2.77 -6.91 -20.67
C PHE A 498 -3.70 -6.38 -19.58
N THR A 499 -4.19 -7.26 -18.72
CA THR A 499 -5.15 -6.96 -17.66
C THR A 499 -4.66 -7.61 -16.37
N PRO A 500 -3.65 -7.00 -15.71
CA PRO A 500 -3.10 -7.56 -14.50
C PRO A 500 -4.17 -7.61 -13.40
N THR A 501 -4.24 -8.75 -12.71
CA THR A 501 -5.17 -8.98 -11.60
C THR A 501 -4.54 -8.69 -10.24
N SER A 502 -3.22 -8.62 -10.18
CA SER A 502 -2.44 -8.33 -8.97
C SER A 502 -1.26 -7.41 -9.26
N CYS A 503 -0.77 -6.75 -8.21
CA CYS A 503 0.42 -5.92 -8.24
C CYS A 503 1.33 -6.21 -7.04
N ASN A 504 2.58 -5.76 -7.12
CA ASN A 504 3.55 -5.95 -6.05
C ASN A 504 3.35 -4.89 -4.97
N LYS A 505 3.38 -5.30 -3.70
CA LYS A 505 3.41 -4.37 -2.57
C LYS A 505 4.72 -3.61 -2.57
N ARG A 506 4.66 -2.38 -2.10
CA ARG A 506 5.83 -1.51 -2.06
C ARG A 506 6.67 -1.86 -0.85
N LEU A 507 7.92 -2.24 -1.06
CA LEU A 507 8.83 -2.65 0.00
C LEU A 507 9.67 -1.47 0.50
N SER A 508 9.96 -1.47 1.80
CA SER A 508 10.88 -0.52 2.43
C SER A 508 11.90 -1.24 3.33
N TYR A 509 12.86 -0.47 3.83
CA TYR A 509 13.97 -0.95 4.63
C TYR A 509 13.53 -1.49 6.00
N PRO A 510 14.33 -2.39 6.60
CA PRO A 510 14.12 -2.87 7.96
C PRO A 510 14.34 -1.76 8.97
N ILE A 511 13.48 -1.74 9.99
CA ILE A 511 13.59 -0.82 11.13
C ILE A 511 13.95 -1.52 12.45
N TRP A 512 14.30 -2.81 12.38
CA TRP A 512 14.75 -3.61 13.50
C TRP A 512 16.01 -4.39 13.14
N SER A 513 16.89 -4.57 14.12
CA SER A 513 18.12 -5.36 14.01
C SER A 513 18.05 -6.66 14.82
N ASN A 514 17.34 -6.63 15.95
CA ASN A 514 17.06 -7.77 16.82
C ASN A 514 15.60 -7.71 17.27
N ALA A 515 14.96 -8.87 17.34
CA ALA A 515 13.59 -8.98 17.82
C ALA A 515 13.56 -9.01 19.35
N SER A 516 12.69 -8.20 19.94
CA SER A 516 12.36 -8.25 21.36
C SER A 516 10.88 -8.61 21.54
N LYS A 517 10.49 -8.97 22.77
CA LYS A 517 9.07 -9.21 23.09
C LYS A 517 8.21 -7.95 22.90
N ALA A 518 8.79 -6.77 23.09
CA ALA A 518 8.06 -5.50 22.90
C ALA A 518 7.66 -5.31 21.43
N ASP A 519 8.51 -5.73 20.48
CA ASP A 519 8.24 -5.63 19.04
C ASP A 519 7.11 -6.55 18.59
N LEU A 520 6.84 -7.62 19.35
CA LEU A 520 5.82 -8.62 19.06
C LEU A 520 4.47 -8.32 19.74
N ALA A 521 4.43 -7.35 20.66
CA ALA A 521 3.29 -7.14 21.55
C ALA A 521 1.95 -6.88 20.82
N ASN A 522 2.02 -6.31 19.62
CA ASN A 522 0.86 -5.99 18.77
C ASN A 522 0.58 -7.04 17.68
N THR A 523 1.22 -8.21 17.77
CA THR A 523 1.04 -9.32 16.83
C THR A 523 0.20 -10.44 17.44
N PHE A 524 -0.30 -11.35 16.60
CA PHE A 524 -1.00 -12.56 17.03
C PHE A 524 -0.14 -13.53 17.87
N ASP A 525 1.18 -13.36 17.82
CA ASP A 525 2.17 -14.09 18.62
C ASP A 525 2.90 -13.15 19.58
N VAL A 526 2.11 -12.55 20.48
CA VAL A 526 2.47 -11.46 21.42
C VAL A 526 3.82 -11.65 22.13
N ASP A 527 4.20 -12.88 22.45
CA ASP A 527 5.43 -13.22 23.18
C ASP A 527 6.41 -14.08 22.37
N GLY A 528 6.11 -14.32 21.09
CA GLY A 528 6.91 -15.16 20.19
C GLY A 528 6.84 -16.65 20.46
N THR A 529 6.02 -17.12 21.41
CA THR A 529 6.03 -18.52 21.85
C THR A 529 5.59 -19.48 20.76
N LYS A 530 4.60 -19.11 19.94
CA LYS A 530 4.15 -19.96 18.83
C LYS A 530 5.24 -20.07 17.77
N THR A 531 5.89 -18.95 17.45
CA THR A 531 6.97 -18.89 16.47
C THR A 531 8.22 -19.66 16.93
N VAL A 532 8.57 -19.58 18.22
CA VAL A 532 9.64 -20.39 18.81
C VAL A 532 9.29 -21.88 18.76
N ALA A 533 8.05 -22.25 19.09
CA ALA A 533 7.59 -23.64 19.01
C ALA A 533 7.62 -24.18 17.57
N PHE A 534 7.15 -23.39 16.60
CA PHE A 534 7.23 -23.68 15.17
C PHE A 534 8.66 -23.99 14.73
N LEU A 535 9.59 -23.07 15.00
CA LEU A 535 10.98 -23.24 14.58
C LEU A 535 11.65 -24.41 15.30
N SER A 536 11.30 -24.65 16.57
CA SER A 536 11.81 -25.79 17.34
C SER A 536 11.34 -27.13 16.76
N ALA A 537 10.09 -27.21 16.30
CA ALA A 537 9.57 -28.40 15.63
C ALA A 537 10.32 -28.69 14.32
N ILE A 538 10.57 -27.67 13.52
CA ILE A 538 11.38 -27.79 12.29
C ILE A 538 12.82 -28.18 12.61
N ASN A 539 13.46 -27.50 13.56
CA ASN A 539 14.85 -27.75 13.90
C ASN A 539 15.06 -29.12 14.54
N THR A 540 14.03 -29.72 15.14
CA THR A 540 14.08 -31.11 15.63
C THR A 540 14.35 -32.09 14.49
N VAL A 541 13.77 -31.86 13.30
CA VAL A 541 14.03 -32.66 12.10
C VAL A 541 15.42 -32.39 11.53
N LEU A 542 15.86 -31.12 11.56
CA LEU A 542 17.15 -30.70 11.02
C LEU A 542 18.34 -30.97 11.96
N LYS A 543 18.08 -31.39 13.20
CA LYS A 543 19.11 -31.57 14.23
C LYS A 543 20.14 -32.62 13.81
N SER A 544 21.41 -32.31 14.03
CA SER A 544 22.54 -33.18 13.64
C SER A 544 22.63 -33.44 12.13
N THR A 545 22.00 -32.60 11.32
CA THR A 545 22.24 -32.52 9.88
C THR A 545 23.05 -31.26 9.56
N PRO A 546 23.66 -31.14 8.37
CA PRO A 546 24.31 -29.90 7.95
C PRO A 546 23.36 -28.70 7.86
N PHE A 547 22.04 -28.88 8.01
CA PHE A 547 21.02 -27.84 7.85
C PHE A 547 20.48 -27.31 9.18
N GLU A 548 21.02 -27.77 10.31
CA GLU A 548 20.62 -27.33 11.65
C GLU A 548 20.59 -25.79 11.77
N LEU A 549 19.54 -25.30 12.42
CA LEU A 549 19.26 -23.88 12.61
C LEU A 549 19.73 -23.42 14.00
N ALA A 550 20.22 -22.18 14.06
CA ALA A 550 20.71 -21.54 15.27
C ALA A 550 19.89 -20.29 15.60
N PHE A 551 20.23 -19.61 16.71
CA PHE A 551 19.53 -18.41 17.19
C PHE A 551 19.39 -17.28 16.16
N ARG A 552 20.32 -17.18 15.20
CA ARG A 552 20.21 -16.23 14.10
C ARG A 552 18.97 -16.47 13.24
N ALA A 553 18.67 -17.74 12.92
CA ALA A 553 17.47 -18.08 12.16
C ALA A 553 16.19 -17.75 12.96
N LEU A 554 16.23 -17.94 14.29
CA LEU A 554 15.14 -17.55 15.17
C LEU A 554 14.92 -16.04 15.18
N ASN A 555 15.99 -15.25 15.36
CA ASN A 555 15.91 -13.79 15.34
C ASN A 555 15.31 -13.31 14.01
N GLU A 556 15.76 -13.86 12.88
CA GLU A 556 15.23 -13.50 11.56
C GLU A 556 13.74 -13.83 11.40
N LEU A 557 13.28 -14.97 11.91
CA LEU A 557 11.87 -15.33 11.88
C LEU A 557 11.04 -14.39 12.76
N LEU A 558 11.50 -14.07 13.97
CA LEU A 558 10.82 -13.11 14.86
C LEU A 558 10.82 -11.70 14.27
N LEU A 559 11.89 -11.28 13.60
CA LEU A 559 11.93 -10.02 12.85
C LEU A 559 10.92 -10.03 11.69
N ALA A 560 10.73 -11.16 11.02
CA ALA A 560 9.70 -11.27 9.98
C ALA A 560 8.29 -11.15 10.57
N VAL A 561 8.02 -11.71 11.75
CA VAL A 561 6.75 -11.53 12.48
C VAL A 561 6.57 -10.07 12.92
N ALA A 562 7.59 -9.45 13.50
CA ALA A 562 7.57 -8.04 13.90
C ALA A 562 7.38 -7.10 12.70
N SER A 563 7.97 -7.41 11.54
CA SER A 563 7.85 -6.56 10.35
C SER A 563 6.51 -6.71 9.63
N SER A 564 5.90 -7.90 9.69
CA SER A 564 4.62 -8.19 9.01
C SER A 564 3.40 -7.93 9.87
N GLN A 565 3.56 -7.81 11.20
CA GLN A 565 2.49 -7.53 12.16
C GLN A 565 1.22 -8.39 11.98
N PRO A 566 1.33 -9.73 11.97
CA PRO A 566 0.18 -10.60 11.72
C PRO A 566 -0.88 -10.43 12.81
N GLN A 567 -2.14 -10.26 12.42
CA GLN A 567 -3.27 -10.05 13.35
C GLN A 567 -4.09 -11.32 13.63
N ASP A 568 -3.82 -12.38 12.89
CA ASP A 568 -4.52 -13.65 12.96
C ASP A 568 -3.59 -14.83 12.68
N ASP A 569 -4.10 -16.05 12.91
CA ASP A 569 -3.37 -17.30 12.78
C ASP A 569 -2.97 -17.63 11.32
N LEU A 570 -3.82 -17.32 10.34
CA LEU A 570 -3.53 -17.56 8.93
C LEU A 570 -2.40 -16.64 8.45
N THR A 571 -2.44 -15.37 8.84
CA THR A 571 -1.38 -14.40 8.51
C THR A 571 -0.07 -14.77 9.20
N LEU A 572 -0.09 -15.24 10.46
CA LEU A 572 1.12 -15.74 11.14
C LEU A 572 1.72 -16.95 10.40
N LYS A 573 0.88 -17.90 9.97
CA LYS A 573 1.32 -19.07 9.17
C LYS A 573 1.83 -18.67 7.80
N ALA A 574 1.31 -17.59 7.19
CA ALA A 574 1.85 -17.02 5.96
C ALA A 574 3.30 -16.54 6.13
N VAL A 575 3.63 -15.93 7.28
CA VAL A 575 4.99 -15.51 7.64
C VAL A 575 5.90 -16.72 7.79
N TRP A 576 5.43 -17.76 8.48
CA TRP A 576 6.19 -19.01 8.64
C TRP A 576 6.45 -19.72 7.30
N ASP A 577 5.46 -19.78 6.42
CA ASP A 577 5.57 -20.33 5.07
C ASP A 577 6.61 -19.57 4.22
N ASP A 578 6.53 -18.23 4.22
CA ASP A 578 7.51 -17.39 3.51
C ASP A 578 8.91 -17.50 4.13
N PHE A 579 9.04 -17.62 5.45
CA PHE A 579 10.33 -17.87 6.08
C PHE A 579 10.95 -19.21 5.65
N MET A 580 10.15 -20.27 5.54
CA MET A 580 10.63 -21.54 5.01
C MET A 580 11.17 -21.38 3.59
N MET A 581 10.44 -20.67 2.73
CA MET A 581 10.84 -20.40 1.35
C MET A 581 12.06 -19.49 1.22
N CYS A 582 12.17 -18.46 2.06
CA CYS A 582 13.22 -17.45 1.95
C CYS A 582 14.51 -17.83 2.68
N LYS A 583 14.44 -18.71 3.70
CA LYS A 583 15.57 -18.96 4.60
C LYS A 583 15.95 -20.42 4.76
N VAL A 584 14.99 -21.29 5.02
CA VAL A 584 15.28 -22.68 5.42
C VAL A 584 15.50 -23.56 4.19
N LEU A 585 14.52 -23.61 3.29
CA LEU A 585 14.58 -24.46 2.11
C LEU A 585 15.75 -24.12 1.16
N PRO A 586 16.12 -22.85 0.92
CA PRO A 586 17.31 -22.49 0.14
C PRO A 586 18.62 -23.11 0.62
N ARG A 587 18.70 -23.50 1.89
CA ARG A 587 19.89 -24.15 2.48
C ARG A 587 19.91 -25.66 2.27
N ILE A 588 18.77 -26.27 1.95
CA ILE A 588 18.60 -27.72 1.82
C ILE A 588 18.91 -28.13 0.38
N GLU A 589 20.01 -28.84 0.21
CA GLU A 589 20.47 -29.38 -1.06
C GLU A 589 21.38 -30.58 -0.82
N GLY A 590 21.34 -31.56 -1.71
CA GLY A 590 22.12 -32.78 -1.57
C GLY A 590 21.51 -33.99 -2.27
N ASP A 591 22.25 -35.08 -2.18
CA ASP A 591 21.81 -36.43 -2.49
C ASP A 591 21.10 -37.06 -1.28
N ALA A 592 20.72 -38.34 -1.41
CA ALA A 592 20.05 -39.07 -0.34
C ALA A 592 20.89 -39.15 0.94
N ASP A 593 22.21 -39.29 0.82
CA ASP A 593 23.12 -39.42 1.96
C ASP A 593 23.15 -38.13 2.78
N LYS A 594 23.24 -36.96 2.13
CA LYS A 594 23.20 -35.66 2.81
C LYS A 594 21.80 -35.30 3.32
N LEU A 595 20.75 -35.84 2.71
CA LEU A 595 19.34 -35.62 3.05
C LEU A 595 18.77 -36.77 3.89
N THR A 596 19.57 -37.28 4.81
CA THR A 596 19.18 -38.27 5.81
C THR A 596 19.26 -37.66 7.21
N THR A 597 18.23 -37.88 8.02
CA THR A 597 18.18 -37.44 9.43
C THR A 597 19.11 -38.28 10.29
N SER A 598 19.38 -37.84 11.52
CA SER A 598 20.23 -38.58 12.46
C SER A 598 19.71 -39.97 12.84
N ASP A 599 18.39 -40.20 12.74
CA ASP A 599 17.74 -41.50 12.93
C ASP A 599 17.63 -42.34 11.63
N GLY A 600 18.27 -41.91 10.54
CA GLY A 600 18.37 -42.68 9.29
C GLY A 600 17.16 -42.57 8.37
N LYS A 601 16.25 -41.61 8.59
CA LYS A 601 15.08 -41.38 7.75
C LYS A 601 15.37 -40.35 6.66
N ALA A 602 14.57 -40.37 5.60
CA ALA A 602 14.63 -39.34 4.57
C ALA A 602 14.18 -37.99 5.13
N LEU A 603 15.01 -36.95 4.95
CA LEU A 603 14.81 -35.62 5.53
C LEU A 603 13.55 -34.92 4.99
N LEU A 604 13.34 -34.94 3.67
CA LEU A 604 12.26 -34.18 3.03
C LEU A 604 10.85 -34.69 3.42
N PRO A 605 10.59 -36.02 3.48
CA PRO A 605 9.32 -36.53 4.00
C PRO A 605 9.05 -36.18 5.46
N GLU A 606 10.05 -36.30 6.35
CA GLU A 606 9.89 -35.94 7.77
C GLU A 606 9.59 -34.44 7.92
N LEU A 607 10.32 -33.59 7.19
CA LEU A 607 10.11 -32.15 7.19
C LEU A 607 8.71 -31.79 6.65
N SER A 608 8.28 -32.45 5.56
CA SER A 608 6.93 -32.30 5.01
C SER A 608 5.86 -32.70 6.01
N SER A 609 6.06 -33.76 6.79
CA SER A 609 5.10 -34.20 7.81
C SER A 609 4.99 -33.20 8.96
N VAL A 610 6.12 -32.63 9.42
CA VAL A 610 6.11 -31.61 10.48
C VAL A 610 5.43 -30.34 9.98
N LEU A 611 5.78 -29.86 8.79
CA LEU A 611 5.16 -28.66 8.21
C LEU A 611 3.66 -28.84 7.97
N ALA A 612 3.21 -30.03 7.56
CA ALA A 612 1.78 -30.30 7.41
C ALA A 612 0.99 -30.04 8.69
N ASN A 613 1.54 -30.43 9.84
CA ASN A 613 0.91 -30.20 11.14
C ASN A 613 1.03 -28.73 11.58
N GLN A 614 2.20 -28.11 11.36
CA GLN A 614 2.46 -26.74 11.82
C GLN A 614 1.75 -25.66 10.98
N LEU A 615 1.52 -25.94 9.69
CA LEU A 615 0.90 -25.03 8.73
C LEU A 615 -0.55 -25.44 8.39
N ASP A 616 -1.19 -26.32 9.16
CA ASP A 616 -2.63 -26.55 9.05
C ASP A 616 -3.40 -25.25 9.37
N PRO A 617 -4.46 -24.82 8.66
CA PRO A 617 -5.08 -25.48 7.51
C PRO A 617 -4.45 -25.13 6.15
N ILE A 618 -3.56 -24.14 6.08
CA ILE A 618 -2.99 -23.63 4.81
C ILE A 618 -2.23 -24.71 4.01
N TRP A 619 -1.70 -25.71 4.69
CA TRP A 619 -1.04 -26.85 4.05
C TRP A 619 -2.02 -27.76 3.31
N LEU A 620 -3.24 -27.94 3.82
CA LEU A 620 -4.23 -28.86 3.26
C LEU A 620 -5.22 -28.18 2.30
N ALA A 621 -5.30 -26.86 2.34
CA ALA A 621 -6.19 -26.07 1.50
C ALA A 621 -5.98 -26.35 -0.01
N PRO A 622 -7.00 -26.85 -0.72
CA PRO A 622 -6.96 -26.90 -2.19
C PRO A 622 -7.05 -25.48 -2.79
N ALA A 623 -6.65 -25.35 -4.05
CA ALA A 623 -6.72 -24.06 -4.76
C ALA A 623 -8.15 -23.47 -4.84
N THR A 624 -9.18 -24.29 -4.63
CA THR A 624 -10.60 -23.92 -4.65
C THR A 624 -11.15 -23.50 -3.28
N ASP A 625 -10.38 -23.68 -2.19
CA ASP A 625 -10.81 -23.37 -0.83
C ASP A 625 -10.12 -22.08 -0.35
N GLU A 626 -10.66 -20.95 -0.78
CA GLU A 626 -10.12 -19.63 -0.42
C GLU A 626 -10.10 -19.39 1.10
N ALA A 627 -11.04 -19.97 1.85
CA ALA A 627 -11.15 -19.75 3.30
C ALA A 627 -9.94 -20.28 4.08
N ASN A 628 -9.25 -21.29 3.55
CA ASN A 628 -8.07 -21.88 4.18
C ASN A 628 -6.76 -21.52 3.45
N GLN A 629 -6.80 -20.61 2.48
CA GLN A 629 -5.59 -20.08 1.84
C GLN A 629 -4.94 -19.00 2.70
N ARG A 630 -3.64 -18.80 2.50
CA ARG A 630 -2.88 -17.76 3.20
C ARG A 630 -2.85 -16.45 2.40
N PRO A 631 -2.77 -15.28 3.04
CA PRO A 631 -2.51 -14.03 2.34
C PRO A 631 -1.10 -14.01 1.72
N ASP A 632 -0.97 -13.40 0.55
CA ASP A 632 0.33 -13.07 -0.05
C ASP A 632 0.90 -11.81 0.63
N LEU A 633 2.08 -11.96 1.22
CA LEU A 633 2.70 -10.88 2.00
C LEU A 633 3.36 -9.82 1.11
N TYR A 634 3.63 -10.13 -0.18
CA TYR A 634 4.41 -9.27 -1.08
C TYR A 634 3.64 -8.81 -2.33
N ARG A 635 2.42 -9.31 -2.52
CA ARG A 635 1.53 -8.91 -3.63
C ARG A 635 0.12 -8.66 -3.11
N GLU A 636 -0.64 -7.89 -3.87
CA GLU A 636 -2.03 -7.56 -3.57
C GLU A 636 -2.87 -7.52 -4.85
N LYS A 637 -4.19 -7.70 -4.69
CA LYS A 637 -5.14 -7.61 -5.81
C LYS A 637 -5.21 -6.19 -6.33
N ILE A 638 -5.33 -6.05 -7.66
CA ILE A 638 -5.69 -4.77 -8.27
C ILE A 638 -7.21 -4.61 -8.12
N VAL A 639 -7.60 -3.62 -7.32
CA VAL A 639 -8.99 -3.30 -6.97
C VAL A 639 -9.30 -1.86 -7.38
N ALA A 640 -10.58 -1.50 -7.44
CA ALA A 640 -11.01 -0.15 -7.74
C ALA A 640 -10.54 0.85 -6.65
N ASP A 641 -10.31 2.10 -7.05
CA ASP A 641 -9.85 3.16 -6.14
C ASP A 641 -10.84 3.34 -4.97
N GLY A 642 -10.33 3.22 -3.73
CA GLY A 642 -11.12 3.35 -2.50
C GLY A 642 -11.52 2.02 -1.84
N ALA A 643 -11.14 0.88 -2.41
CA ALA A 643 -11.25 -0.42 -1.78
C ALA A 643 -10.50 -0.48 -0.44
N ASN A 644 -11.07 -1.22 0.52
CA ASN A 644 -10.43 -1.40 1.82
C ASN A 644 -9.24 -2.38 1.71
N ASP A 645 -8.41 -2.47 2.76
CA ASP A 645 -7.21 -3.33 2.71
C ASP A 645 -7.54 -4.83 2.68
N GLU A 646 -8.73 -5.23 3.18
CA GLU A 646 -9.21 -6.61 3.09
C GLU A 646 -9.51 -7.02 1.63
N GLU A 647 -10.09 -6.14 0.83
CA GLU A 647 -10.39 -6.36 -0.59
C GLU A 647 -9.12 -6.50 -1.43
N LYS A 648 -8.02 -5.86 -1.00
CA LYS A 648 -6.70 -5.98 -1.63
C LYS A 648 -6.00 -7.30 -1.33
N VAL A 649 -6.45 -8.06 -0.31
CA VAL A 649 -5.79 -9.32 0.07
C VAL A 649 -5.85 -10.33 -1.07
N LEU A 650 -4.66 -10.70 -1.55
CA LEU A 650 -4.48 -11.81 -2.49
C LEU A 650 -4.25 -13.10 -1.70
N LEU A 651 -5.16 -14.06 -1.82
CA LEU A 651 -5.05 -15.37 -1.19
C LEU A 651 -4.31 -16.33 -2.13
N ILE A 652 -3.37 -17.11 -1.57
CA ILE A 652 -2.56 -18.06 -2.32
C ILE A 652 -2.40 -19.39 -1.56
N PRO A 653 -2.13 -20.50 -2.28
CA PRO A 653 -1.74 -21.76 -1.66
C PRO A 653 -0.41 -21.65 -0.91
N CYS A 654 -0.18 -22.57 0.04
CA CYS A 654 1.09 -22.70 0.76
C CYS A 654 2.26 -22.99 -0.21
N ARG A 655 3.26 -22.08 -0.22
CA ARG A 655 4.40 -22.12 -1.15
C ARG A 655 5.36 -23.26 -0.81
N SER A 656 5.67 -23.43 0.47
CA SER A 656 6.63 -24.43 0.95
C SER A 656 6.19 -25.86 0.66
N LYS A 657 4.89 -26.15 0.66
CA LYS A 657 4.33 -27.45 0.27
C LYS A 657 4.68 -27.81 -1.18
N ALA A 658 4.38 -26.91 -2.11
CA ALA A 658 4.65 -27.13 -3.53
C ALA A 658 6.16 -27.29 -3.78
N LYS A 659 6.97 -26.47 -3.12
CA LYS A 659 8.43 -26.51 -3.25
C LYS A 659 9.03 -27.79 -2.70
N LEU A 660 8.63 -28.24 -1.51
CA LEU A 660 9.12 -29.48 -0.91
C LEU A 660 8.73 -30.71 -1.73
N LYS A 661 7.52 -30.72 -2.29
CA LYS A 661 7.10 -31.76 -3.22
C LYS A 661 8.03 -31.80 -4.44
N TRP A 662 8.26 -30.64 -5.07
CA TRP A 662 9.16 -30.55 -6.21
C TRP A 662 10.60 -31.01 -5.87
N MET A 663 11.14 -30.60 -4.72
CA MET A 663 12.47 -31.03 -4.27
C MET A 663 12.53 -32.55 -4.05
N SER A 664 11.46 -33.15 -3.50
CA SER A 664 11.37 -34.60 -3.27
C SER A 664 11.27 -35.38 -4.59
N ASP A 665 10.42 -34.91 -5.51
CA ASP A 665 10.25 -35.51 -6.84
C ASP A 665 11.57 -35.41 -7.64
N ARG A 666 12.32 -34.31 -7.48
CA ARG A 666 13.66 -34.15 -8.08
C ARG A 666 14.70 -35.08 -7.47
N LEU A 667 14.74 -35.23 -6.14
CA LEU A 667 15.65 -36.17 -5.49
C LEU A 667 15.40 -37.61 -5.96
N ALA A 668 14.13 -38.00 -6.09
CA ALA A 668 13.75 -39.33 -6.56
C ALA A 668 14.12 -39.60 -8.02
N SER A 669 14.04 -38.58 -8.88
CA SER A 669 14.31 -38.73 -10.33
C SER A 669 15.78 -38.50 -10.72
N ALA A 670 16.46 -37.56 -10.05
CA ALA A 670 17.81 -37.12 -10.41
C ALA A 670 18.88 -37.49 -9.38
N THR A 671 18.52 -38.19 -8.28
CA THR A 671 19.41 -38.58 -7.15
C THR A 671 20.05 -37.42 -6.38
N PHE A 672 19.72 -36.19 -6.77
CA PHE A 672 20.17 -34.96 -6.14
C PHE A 672 19.04 -33.93 -6.22
N THR A 673 18.94 -33.07 -5.21
CA THR A 673 18.00 -31.96 -5.21
C THR A 673 18.62 -30.71 -4.61
N SER A 674 18.11 -29.57 -5.04
CA SER A 674 18.49 -28.23 -4.57
C SER A 674 17.22 -27.40 -4.53
N PHE A 675 17.18 -26.33 -3.74
CA PHE A 675 16.05 -25.41 -3.76
C PHE A 675 15.93 -24.69 -5.12
N TRP A 676 17.05 -24.28 -5.69
CA TRP A 676 17.06 -23.61 -6.97
C TRP A 676 16.97 -24.64 -8.12
N PRO A 677 16.18 -24.37 -9.18
CA PRO A 677 15.93 -25.28 -10.31
C PRO A 677 17.16 -25.80 -11.05
#